data_AF-A0A1I2GR98-F1
#
_entry.id   AF-A0A1I2GR98-F1
#
_cell.length_a   1.000
_cell.length_b   1.000
_cell.length_c   1.000
_cell.angle_alpha   90.00
_cell.angle_beta   90.00
_cell.angle_gamma   90.00
#
_symmetry.space_group_name_H-M   'P 1'
#
loop_
_entity.id
_entity.type
_entity.pdbx_description
1 polymer ?
#
loop_
_entity_poly.entity_id
_entity_poly.type
_entity_poly.pdbx_seq_one_letter_code
_entity_poly.pdbx_strand_id
1 'polypeptide(L)'
;MGRSAKTDDWDPAGFFLTRPVSDDPPAWSPRPLAPGVASRRRDRRSLPGEPANATFDPELLRELIDAVELFEAIGQTRDEPLELRRFREAFVRRYEMQAVPLTEVLDDERGLGRAARRMLSATSEEPRTDAELGPIHVHLLQRLASLGDARELVLGPADRAALARRTDGLERGHPRVPSVAVRAQWLPRDATTEAHAHMLAIDAVAGPATAALRDRLGALEASPAADLHARLAELRAREMELDPEGPAPVFVTPPAWAHDEDVRPSGPDDIPILPVEDLALSAEGARLVLRSRQLGWSVNAYPLPGAAGEAAWSVDSALLARLREQNAPSLGFSWGPLAAARFLPRVRLGRLVLAWARWHLDDDDLAALRGRSGAALRRAVELLRQRFAFPDAVLLARPGGATPVLLRFDDPAGIEALGRRAERVQALTLIEHPVASFEVDASRRDESPDAGQRREPPDHVLAQEVLIPLIRGSRTQESLHRPSPRAHVPSPAGERRPVTRRFPPGSEWLFVKLYASDGLLDDLLIALAPVLEAARAAGVVTQWFFIRYADPDHHLRLRLRGAPAQLLAEVLPAIERATAPWRREGGLWRVELDTYVREIERYGGPEGIELAELLFHVDSEAVLGILRRVAGEARHVARGRLALLGADRLLDDLGLAGSSRRQVVHDLRSSYASEFRADRKLLDQVGSKYRAERAAIDALFTAAGACPPAGTSMHEANPASHPLAPCIELLERRSKHIVPIAARLRALAAEGRLAVPLSAFASSVIHLHLNRLLRGALRAQEMVLYDFLERVHESRDHHAAARREAEA
;
A
#
# COMPACT_ATOMS: atom_id res chain seq x y z
N MET A 1 -16.79 36.35 -20.65
CA MET A 1 -15.33 36.12 -20.78
C MET A 1 -14.98 34.89 -19.96
N GLY A 2 -14.88 33.74 -20.62
CA GLY A 2 -14.58 32.46 -19.99
C GLY A 2 -13.10 32.32 -19.71
N ARG A 3 -12.76 31.89 -18.49
CA ARG A 3 -11.49 31.25 -18.19
C ARG A 3 -11.79 29.78 -17.96
N SER A 4 -11.48 28.96 -18.98
CA SER A 4 -11.31 27.52 -18.81
C SER A 4 -10.20 27.30 -17.80
N ALA A 5 -10.49 26.64 -16.69
CA ALA A 5 -9.48 26.13 -15.77
C ALA A 5 -8.79 24.96 -16.47
N LYS A 6 -7.72 25.24 -17.22
CA LYS A 6 -6.78 24.21 -17.70
C LYS A 6 -5.91 23.80 -16.52
N THR A 7 -6.10 22.57 -16.06
CA THR A 7 -5.40 21.88 -15.00
C THR A 7 -4.58 20.77 -15.65
N ASP A 8 -3.49 21.11 -16.34
CA ASP A 8 -2.62 20.07 -16.91
C ASP A 8 -1.65 19.65 -15.80
N ASP A 9 -1.87 18.47 -15.20
CA ASP A 9 -1.05 17.95 -14.08
C ASP A 9 0.27 17.31 -14.58
N TRP A 10 0.39 17.02 -15.88
CA TRP A 10 1.49 16.25 -16.49
C TRP A 10 2.11 16.96 -17.71
N ASP A 11 3.43 16.88 -17.84
CA ASP A 11 4.25 17.39 -18.94
C ASP A 11 5.08 16.26 -19.59
N PRO A 12 5.31 16.28 -20.92
CA PRO A 12 6.23 15.34 -21.58
C PRO A 12 7.68 15.57 -21.13
N ALA A 13 8.47 14.50 -20.97
CA ALA A 13 9.91 14.65 -20.66
C ALA A 13 10.77 15.15 -21.86
N GLY A 14 10.16 15.41 -23.02
CA GLY A 14 10.83 15.98 -24.20
C GLY A 14 11.51 14.98 -25.14
N PHE A 15 11.29 13.67 -24.96
CA PHE A 15 11.78 12.62 -25.86
C PHE A 15 10.87 11.38 -25.85
N PHE A 16 10.96 10.56 -26.89
CA PHE A 16 10.19 9.32 -27.06
C PHE A 16 11.08 8.21 -27.64
N LEU A 17 10.72 6.94 -27.41
CA LEU A 17 11.44 5.78 -27.91
C LEU A 17 10.53 4.89 -28.74
N THR A 18 11.00 4.41 -29.90
CA THR A 18 10.26 3.51 -30.79
C THR A 18 10.95 2.16 -30.91
N ARG A 19 10.16 1.09 -31.09
CA ARG A 19 10.66 -0.27 -31.31
C ARG A 19 9.75 -1.03 -32.30
N PRO A 20 10.32 -1.76 -33.28
CA PRO A 20 9.53 -2.68 -34.11
C PRO A 20 9.10 -3.92 -33.30
N VAL A 21 7.83 -4.31 -33.44
CA VAL A 21 7.31 -5.58 -32.93
C VAL A 21 7.73 -6.70 -33.91
N SER A 22 8.35 -7.76 -33.41
CA SER A 22 8.77 -8.92 -34.21
C SER A 22 7.69 -10.01 -34.13
N ASP A 23 7.30 -10.56 -35.29
CA ASP A 23 6.28 -11.62 -35.43
C ASP A 23 6.79 -13.05 -35.21
N ASP A 24 8.07 -13.26 -34.88
CA ASP A 24 8.60 -14.63 -34.77
C ASP A 24 8.17 -15.31 -33.45
N PRO A 25 7.43 -16.43 -33.48
CA PRO A 25 7.22 -17.25 -32.29
C PRO A 25 8.58 -17.81 -31.83
N PRO A 26 8.84 -17.94 -30.52
CA PRO A 26 10.02 -18.64 -30.05
C PRO A 26 9.96 -20.08 -30.57
N ALA A 27 10.86 -20.42 -31.51
CA ALA A 27 10.93 -21.73 -32.14
C ALA A 27 11.03 -22.82 -31.06
N TRP A 28 9.92 -23.52 -30.81
CA TRP A 28 9.86 -24.67 -29.94
C TRP A 28 10.23 -25.89 -30.78
N SER A 29 11.47 -26.38 -30.64
CA SER A 29 11.87 -27.69 -31.16
C SER A 29 12.05 -28.66 -30.00
N PRO A 30 11.31 -29.79 -29.95
CA PRO A 30 11.50 -30.80 -28.93
C PRO A 30 12.67 -31.70 -29.34
N ARG A 31 13.79 -31.65 -28.62
CA ARG A 31 14.77 -32.74 -28.63
C ARG A 31 15.22 -33.08 -27.22
N PRO A 32 15.47 -34.37 -26.92
CA PRO A 32 15.82 -34.83 -25.58
C PRO A 32 17.23 -34.38 -25.22
N LEU A 33 17.41 -33.98 -23.96
CA LEU A 33 18.69 -33.63 -23.36
C LEU A 33 19.64 -34.84 -23.40
N ALA A 34 20.74 -34.72 -24.14
CA ALA A 34 21.96 -35.49 -23.90
C ALA A 34 22.91 -34.64 -23.03
N PRO A 35 23.60 -35.23 -22.04
CA PRO A 35 24.43 -34.49 -21.10
C PRO A 35 25.79 -34.15 -21.73
N GLY A 36 26.16 -32.87 -21.70
CA GLY A 36 27.52 -32.41 -21.96
C GLY A 36 27.75 -31.77 -23.34
N VAL A 37 27.30 -30.52 -23.52
CA VAL A 37 27.89 -29.59 -24.50
C VAL A 37 27.78 -28.16 -23.95
N ALA A 38 28.91 -27.45 -23.96
CA ALA A 38 29.07 -26.05 -23.58
C ALA A 38 27.97 -25.14 -24.14
N SER A 39 27.54 -24.17 -23.33
CA SER A 39 26.50 -23.19 -23.64
C SER A 39 26.84 -22.41 -24.92
N ARG A 40 26.20 -22.77 -26.04
CA ARG A 40 26.17 -21.89 -27.21
C ARG A 40 25.36 -20.64 -26.83
N ARG A 41 26.04 -19.49 -26.71
CA ARG A 41 25.42 -18.17 -26.70
C ARG A 41 24.40 -18.12 -27.85
N ARG A 42 23.12 -17.90 -27.53
CA ARG A 42 22.14 -17.51 -28.54
C ARG A 42 22.53 -16.13 -29.03
N ASP A 43 23.00 -16.04 -30.28
CA ASP A 43 23.19 -14.77 -30.98
C ASP A 43 21.84 -14.04 -31.03
N ARG A 44 21.66 -13.07 -30.12
CA ARG A 44 20.58 -12.08 -30.19
C ARG A 44 20.95 -11.07 -31.27
N ARG A 45 20.57 -11.33 -32.52
CA ARG A 45 20.65 -10.32 -33.59
C ARG A 45 19.46 -9.38 -33.47
N SER A 46 19.71 -8.20 -32.90
CA SER A 46 18.84 -7.03 -33.03
C SER A 46 18.97 -6.49 -34.45
N LEU A 47 17.87 -6.19 -35.15
CA LEU A 47 17.90 -5.35 -36.35
C LEU A 47 17.91 -3.89 -35.87
N PRO A 48 19.00 -3.13 -36.06
CA PRO A 48 19.00 -1.70 -35.76
C PRO A 48 18.29 -0.99 -36.92
N GLY A 49 17.03 -0.60 -36.72
CA GLY A 49 16.45 0.48 -37.52
C GLY A 49 16.98 1.81 -36.99
N GLU A 50 17.44 2.71 -37.86
CA GLU A 50 17.75 4.08 -37.46
C GLU A 50 16.53 4.70 -36.75
N PRO A 51 16.72 5.46 -35.65
CA PRO A 51 15.62 6.17 -35.02
C PRO A 51 15.11 7.23 -36.00
N ALA A 52 14.03 6.94 -36.70
CA ALA A 52 13.28 7.97 -37.39
C ALA A 52 12.84 8.99 -36.33
N ASN A 53 13.26 10.25 -36.47
CA ASN A 53 12.79 11.37 -35.66
C ASN A 53 11.27 11.52 -35.87
N ALA A 54 10.47 10.76 -35.13
CA ALA A 54 9.02 10.85 -35.16
C ALA A 54 8.58 12.05 -34.31
N THR A 55 7.97 13.04 -34.93
CA THR A 55 7.36 14.19 -34.24
C THR A 55 5.92 13.84 -33.85
N PHE A 56 5.60 13.98 -32.56
CA PHE A 56 4.25 13.83 -32.05
C PHE A 56 3.43 15.12 -32.27
N ASP A 57 2.17 14.95 -32.67
CA ASP A 57 1.20 16.03 -32.71
C ASP A 57 0.93 16.56 -31.28
N PRO A 58 1.09 17.87 -31.00
CA PRO A 58 0.78 18.45 -29.70
C PRO A 58 -0.65 18.20 -29.20
N GLU A 59 -1.61 17.98 -30.10
CA GLU A 59 -2.97 17.62 -29.70
C GLU A 59 -3.08 16.16 -29.24
N LEU A 60 -2.32 15.24 -29.83
CA LEU A 60 -2.31 13.83 -29.44
C LEU A 60 -1.67 13.67 -28.05
N LEU A 61 -0.64 14.47 -27.78
CA LEU A 61 -0.02 14.51 -26.47
C LEU A 61 -0.97 15.05 -25.38
N ARG A 62 -1.79 16.06 -25.71
CA ARG A 62 -2.84 16.56 -24.80
C ARG A 62 -3.89 15.49 -24.51
N GLU A 63 -4.35 14.76 -25.54
CA GLU A 63 -5.26 13.62 -25.36
C GLU A 63 -4.62 12.55 -24.46
N LEU A 64 -3.31 12.33 -24.57
CA LEU A 64 -2.59 11.34 -23.76
C LEU A 64 -2.53 11.75 -22.29
N ILE A 65 -2.27 13.03 -22.02
CA ILE A 65 -2.31 13.60 -20.67
C ILE A 65 -3.72 13.44 -20.08
N ASP A 66 -4.76 13.81 -20.84
CA ASP A 66 -6.17 13.63 -20.43
C ASP A 66 -6.47 12.16 -20.09
N ALA A 67 -5.92 11.20 -20.85
CA ALA A 67 -6.12 9.77 -20.60
C ALA A 67 -5.43 9.30 -19.31
N VAL A 68 -4.20 9.77 -19.05
CA VAL A 68 -3.46 9.43 -17.82
C VAL A 68 -4.17 10.02 -16.59
N GLU A 69 -4.62 11.27 -16.65
CA GLU A 69 -5.40 11.89 -15.57
C GLU A 69 -6.72 11.15 -15.31
N LEU A 70 -7.40 10.71 -16.38
CA LEU A 70 -8.58 9.85 -16.27
C LEU A 70 -8.24 8.51 -15.60
N PHE A 71 -7.12 7.89 -15.95
CA PHE A 71 -6.68 6.64 -15.31
C PHE A 71 -6.29 6.85 -13.85
N GLU A 72 -5.71 7.97 -13.47
CA GLU A 72 -5.47 8.31 -12.06
C GLU A 72 -6.82 8.45 -11.32
N ALA A 73 -7.79 9.14 -11.90
CA ALA A 73 -9.10 9.34 -11.29
C ALA A 73 -9.88 8.02 -11.09
N ILE A 74 -9.83 7.12 -12.08
CA ILE A 74 -10.47 5.80 -12.00
C ILE A 74 -9.65 4.83 -11.13
N GLY A 75 -8.33 4.82 -11.30
CA GLY A 75 -7.39 3.89 -10.68
C GLY A 75 -7.19 4.08 -9.17
N GLN A 76 -7.38 5.31 -8.66
CA GLN A 76 -7.35 5.61 -7.22
C GLN A 76 -8.42 4.84 -6.41
N THR A 77 -9.38 4.17 -7.08
CA THR A 77 -10.42 3.34 -6.45
C THR A 77 -10.02 1.88 -6.18
N ARG A 78 -8.79 1.44 -6.47
CA ARG A 78 -8.35 0.07 -6.12
C ARG A 78 -8.02 -0.04 -4.63
N ASP A 79 -8.76 -0.89 -3.92
CA ASP A 79 -8.38 -1.34 -2.57
C ASP A 79 -7.09 -2.16 -2.63
N GLU A 80 -6.32 -2.18 -1.53
CA GLU A 80 -5.14 -3.04 -1.35
C GLU A 80 -5.45 -4.48 -1.85
N PRO A 81 -4.60 -5.07 -2.72
CA PRO A 81 -4.77 -6.45 -3.16
C PRO A 81 -4.93 -7.38 -1.96
N LEU A 82 -5.88 -8.32 -2.04
CA LEU A 82 -6.21 -9.22 -0.92
C LEU A 82 -4.98 -10.05 -0.52
N GLU A 83 -4.18 -10.43 -1.50
CA GLU A 83 -2.92 -11.13 -1.38
C GLU A 83 -1.91 -10.34 -0.53
N LEU A 84 -1.75 -9.04 -0.83
CA LEU A 84 -0.86 -8.15 -0.09
C LEU A 84 -1.38 -7.90 1.32
N ARG A 85 -2.70 -7.74 1.49
CA ARG A 85 -3.33 -7.59 2.80
C ARG A 85 -3.10 -8.81 3.69
N ARG A 86 -3.37 -10.02 3.17
CA ARG A 86 -3.12 -11.29 3.87
C ARG A 86 -1.65 -11.44 4.25
N PHE A 87 -0.75 -11.08 3.35
CA PHE A 87 0.67 -11.10 3.62
C PHE A 87 1.07 -10.09 4.71
N ARG A 88 0.56 -8.85 4.66
CA ARG A 88 0.78 -7.83 5.70
C ARG A 88 0.29 -8.30 7.06
N GLU A 89 -0.92 -8.87 7.13
CA GLU A 89 -1.47 -9.41 8.38
C GLU A 89 -0.60 -10.53 8.94
N ALA A 90 -0.12 -11.45 8.10
CA ALA A 90 0.82 -12.49 8.51
C ALA A 90 2.17 -11.92 8.98
N PHE A 91 2.68 -10.90 8.28
CA PHE A 91 3.90 -10.18 8.65
C PHE A 91 3.76 -9.49 10.01
N VAL A 92 2.71 -8.71 10.21
CA VAL A 92 2.45 -8.01 11.49
C VAL A 92 2.20 -9.00 12.63
N ARG A 93 1.52 -10.13 12.37
CA ARG A 93 1.31 -11.16 13.39
C ARG A 93 2.62 -11.78 13.87
N ARG A 94 3.58 -11.98 12.97
CA ARG A 94 4.87 -12.63 13.28
C ARG A 94 5.93 -11.66 13.78
N TYR A 95 6.02 -10.49 13.16
CA TYR A 95 7.11 -9.54 13.33
C TYR A 95 6.66 -8.21 13.93
N GLU A 96 5.37 -8.03 14.19
CA GLU A 96 4.78 -6.77 14.66
C GLU A 96 5.20 -5.61 13.75
N MET A 97 5.73 -4.52 14.30
CA MET A 97 6.19 -3.35 13.54
C MET A 97 7.70 -3.37 13.27
N GLN A 98 8.35 -4.54 13.36
CA GLN A 98 9.80 -4.65 13.23
C GLN A 98 10.24 -4.47 11.77
N ALA A 99 11.40 -3.84 11.59
CA ALA A 99 12.15 -3.92 10.34
C ALA A 99 12.94 -5.23 10.32
N VAL A 100 12.53 -6.16 9.47
CA VAL A 100 13.09 -7.51 9.36
C VAL A 100 13.86 -7.64 8.05
N PRO A 101 15.09 -8.18 8.03
CA PRO A 101 15.81 -8.43 6.80
C PRO A 101 14.95 -9.21 5.80
N LEU A 102 14.92 -8.76 4.55
CA LEU A 102 14.05 -9.36 3.54
C LEU A 102 14.36 -10.85 3.33
N THR A 103 15.65 -11.23 3.43
CA THR A 103 16.09 -12.62 3.41
C THR A 103 15.52 -13.47 4.55
N GLU A 104 15.36 -12.90 5.76
CA GLU A 104 14.72 -13.61 6.87
C GLU A 104 13.20 -13.74 6.65
N VAL A 105 12.55 -12.72 6.10
CA VAL A 105 11.11 -12.78 5.78
C VAL A 105 10.81 -13.87 4.76
N LEU A 106 11.68 -14.01 3.76
CA LEU A 106 11.53 -14.95 2.65
C LEU A 106 12.02 -16.37 2.97
N ASP A 107 12.69 -16.55 4.11
CA ASP A 107 13.17 -17.85 4.58
C ASP A 107 11.99 -18.79 4.90
N ASP A 108 12.08 -20.02 4.41
CA ASP A 108 11.03 -21.05 4.54
C ASP A 108 10.88 -21.59 5.97
N GLU A 109 11.94 -21.53 6.79
CA GLU A 109 11.98 -22.07 8.15
C GLU A 109 11.92 -20.98 9.21
N ARG A 110 12.64 -19.87 8.98
CA ARG A 110 12.78 -18.75 9.90
C ARG A 110 11.73 -17.67 9.69
N GLY A 111 11.13 -17.61 8.50
CA GLY A 111 10.19 -16.56 8.16
C GLY A 111 8.85 -17.00 7.63
N LEU A 112 8.34 -16.24 6.66
CA LEU A 112 7.06 -16.48 6.01
C LEU A 112 7.20 -17.25 4.70
N GLY A 113 8.43 -17.51 4.20
CA GLY A 113 8.76 -18.03 2.87
C GLY A 113 7.64 -18.78 2.16
N ARG A 114 7.31 -20.00 2.60
CA ARG A 114 6.25 -20.83 1.99
C ARG A 114 4.84 -20.26 2.08
N ALA A 115 4.49 -19.67 3.21
CA ALA A 115 3.19 -19.05 3.41
C ALA A 115 3.04 -17.81 2.52
N ALA A 116 4.08 -16.96 2.46
CA ALA A 116 4.16 -15.78 1.61
C ALA A 116 3.98 -16.14 0.14
N ARG A 117 4.72 -17.15 -0.35
CA ARG A 117 4.59 -17.69 -1.72
C ARG A 117 3.14 -18.00 -2.04
N ARG A 118 2.48 -18.81 -1.21
CA ARG A 118 1.08 -19.23 -1.43
C ARG A 118 0.10 -18.08 -1.37
N MET A 119 0.30 -17.13 -0.45
CA MET A 119 -0.56 -15.95 -0.30
C MET A 119 -0.43 -15.01 -1.50
N LEU A 120 0.79 -14.82 -2.01
CA LEU A 120 1.11 -13.86 -3.08
C LEU A 120 0.97 -14.45 -4.49
N SER A 121 1.10 -15.77 -4.64
CA SER A 121 0.93 -16.50 -5.91
C SER A 121 -0.52 -16.89 -6.19
N ALA A 122 -1.44 -16.70 -5.25
CA ALA A 122 -2.85 -16.92 -5.49
C ALA A 122 -3.33 -15.88 -6.51
N THR A 123 -3.29 -16.22 -7.79
CA THR A 123 -3.94 -15.45 -8.84
C THR A 123 -5.44 -15.58 -8.63
N SER A 124 -6.02 -14.68 -7.85
CA SER A 124 -7.47 -14.52 -7.76
C SER A 124 -7.96 -13.92 -9.08
N GLU A 125 -8.01 -14.73 -10.14
CA GLU A 125 -8.80 -14.47 -11.36
C GLU A 125 -10.27 -14.85 -11.16
N GLU A 126 -10.67 -15.24 -9.95
CA GLU A 126 -12.08 -15.24 -9.61
C GLU A 126 -12.58 -13.79 -9.62
N PRO A 127 -13.51 -13.42 -10.51
CA PRO A 127 -14.14 -12.11 -10.42
C PRO A 127 -14.71 -12.00 -9.02
N ARG A 128 -14.35 -10.93 -8.30
CA ARG A 128 -14.93 -10.62 -6.99
C ARG A 128 -16.45 -10.62 -7.16
N THR A 129 -17.13 -11.67 -6.71
CA THR A 129 -18.59 -11.74 -6.72
C THR A 129 -19.21 -10.72 -5.75
N ASP A 130 -18.41 -10.22 -4.81
CA ASP A 130 -18.81 -9.27 -3.77
C ASP A 130 -18.37 -7.81 -4.05
N ALA A 131 -17.87 -7.49 -5.26
CA ALA A 131 -17.50 -6.12 -5.57
C ALA A 131 -18.73 -5.26 -5.83
N GLU A 132 -19.04 -4.33 -4.91
CA GLU A 132 -20.14 -3.38 -5.07
C GLU A 132 -19.97 -2.51 -6.32
N LEU A 133 -21.07 -2.34 -7.07
CA LEU A 133 -21.12 -1.45 -8.23
C LEU A 133 -21.04 0.01 -7.78
N GLY A 134 -19.83 0.58 -7.81
CA GLY A 134 -19.62 2.00 -7.56
C GLY A 134 -20.20 2.92 -8.66
N PRO A 135 -20.26 4.25 -8.42
CA PRO A 135 -20.81 5.24 -9.36
C PRO A 135 -20.20 5.21 -10.77
N ILE A 136 -18.89 4.95 -10.86
CA ILE A 136 -18.17 4.77 -12.14
C ILE A 136 -18.77 3.61 -12.94
N HIS A 137 -19.02 2.47 -12.30
CA HIS A 137 -19.58 1.29 -12.96
C HIS A 137 -21.02 1.51 -13.39
N VAL A 138 -21.82 2.25 -12.59
CA VAL A 138 -23.18 2.63 -12.96
C VAL A 138 -23.18 3.52 -14.21
N HIS A 139 -22.29 4.51 -14.27
CA HIS A 139 -22.14 5.38 -15.46
C HIS A 139 -21.74 4.57 -16.70
N LEU A 140 -20.73 3.69 -16.58
CA LEU A 140 -20.32 2.82 -17.67
C LEU A 140 -21.44 1.89 -18.12
N LEU A 141 -22.22 1.32 -17.20
CA LEU A 141 -23.35 0.45 -17.51
C LEU A 141 -24.46 1.21 -18.27
N GLN A 142 -24.76 2.45 -17.88
CA GLN A 142 -25.71 3.31 -18.60
C GLN A 142 -25.23 3.61 -20.02
N ARG A 143 -23.93 3.88 -20.19
CA ARG A 143 -23.34 4.09 -21.52
C ARG A 143 -23.38 2.83 -22.36
N LEU A 144 -23.08 1.67 -21.79
CA LEU A 144 -23.22 0.36 -22.45
C LEU A 144 -24.66 0.12 -22.92
N ALA A 145 -25.66 0.40 -22.09
CA ALA A 145 -27.06 0.26 -22.47
C ALA A 145 -27.49 1.19 -23.62
N SER A 146 -26.85 2.37 -23.73
CA SER A 146 -27.16 3.36 -24.79
C SER A 146 -26.49 3.10 -26.14
N LEU A 147 -25.54 2.15 -26.22
CA LEU A 147 -24.76 1.88 -27.44
C LEU A 147 -25.54 1.11 -28.51
N GLY A 148 -26.57 0.34 -28.14
CA GLY A 148 -27.24 -0.56 -29.07
C GLY A 148 -26.24 -1.56 -29.68
N ASP A 149 -26.20 -1.64 -31.02
CA ASP A 149 -25.31 -2.53 -31.78
C ASP A 149 -23.92 -1.93 -32.05
N ALA A 150 -23.66 -0.70 -31.61
CA ALA A 150 -22.37 -0.05 -31.81
C ALA A 150 -21.27 -0.75 -30.99
N ARG A 151 -20.11 -0.95 -31.62
CA ARG A 151 -18.96 -1.67 -31.03
C ARG A 151 -17.89 -0.76 -30.44
N GLU A 152 -18.08 0.55 -30.55
CA GLU A 152 -17.15 1.55 -30.05
C GLU A 152 -17.86 2.52 -29.10
N LEU A 153 -17.33 2.63 -27.88
CA LEU A 153 -17.68 3.62 -26.88
C LEU A 153 -16.68 4.78 -26.93
N VAL A 154 -17.12 5.92 -27.48
CA VAL A 154 -16.34 7.16 -27.47
C VAL A 154 -16.66 7.96 -26.21
N LEU A 155 -15.65 8.18 -25.37
CA LEU A 155 -15.77 8.95 -24.14
C LEU A 155 -15.70 10.45 -24.45
N GLY A 156 -16.79 11.16 -24.16
CA GLY A 156 -16.87 12.62 -24.32
C GLY A 156 -16.52 13.38 -23.04
N PRO A 157 -16.56 14.73 -23.07
CA PRO A 157 -16.32 15.58 -21.89
C PRO A 157 -17.23 15.26 -20.70
N ALA A 158 -18.51 14.92 -20.95
CA ALA A 158 -19.46 14.54 -19.90
C ALA A 158 -19.10 13.20 -19.24
N ASP A 159 -18.63 12.24 -20.03
CA ASP A 159 -18.17 10.93 -19.52
C ASP A 159 -16.92 11.12 -18.68
N ARG A 160 -15.97 11.94 -19.13
CA ARG A 160 -14.79 12.29 -18.34
C ARG A 160 -15.18 12.93 -17.02
N ALA A 161 -16.10 13.89 -17.02
CA ALA A 161 -16.57 14.50 -15.79
C ALA A 161 -17.25 13.48 -14.86
N ALA A 162 -18.01 12.52 -15.39
CA ALA A 162 -18.66 11.47 -14.59
C ALA A 162 -17.67 10.43 -14.05
N LEU A 163 -16.67 10.05 -14.84
CA LEU A 163 -15.60 9.12 -14.46
C LEU A 163 -14.57 9.78 -13.53
N ALA A 164 -14.38 11.09 -13.66
CA ALA A 164 -13.51 11.90 -12.81
C ALA A 164 -14.21 12.49 -11.59
N ARG A 165 -15.55 12.35 -11.46
CA ARG A 165 -16.27 12.68 -10.22
C ARG A 165 -15.69 11.81 -9.13
N ARG A 166 -14.77 12.40 -8.37
CA ARG A 166 -14.33 11.89 -7.10
C ARG A 166 -15.59 11.54 -6.32
N THR A 167 -15.66 10.32 -5.79
CA THR A 167 -16.45 10.10 -4.60
C THR A 167 -15.86 11.02 -3.54
N ASP A 168 -16.43 12.21 -3.43
CA ASP A 168 -16.07 13.27 -2.48
C ASP A 168 -16.07 12.64 -1.08
N GLY A 169 -14.88 12.32 -0.57
CA GLY A 169 -14.71 11.58 0.69
C GLY A 169 -13.56 10.57 0.69
N LEU A 170 -12.99 10.24 -0.48
CA LEU A 170 -11.85 9.32 -0.59
C LEU A 170 -10.58 10.07 -1.02
N GLU A 171 -9.97 10.82 -0.11
CA GLU A 171 -8.50 10.95 -0.12
C GLU A 171 -7.90 9.57 0.23
N ARG A 172 -8.04 8.60 -0.68
CA ARG A 172 -7.23 7.38 -0.61
C ARG A 172 -5.80 7.85 -0.84
N GLY A 173 -4.99 7.79 0.19
CA GLY A 173 -3.60 8.22 0.19
C GLY A 173 -2.69 7.44 -0.75
N HIS A 174 -3.16 6.88 -1.87
CA HIS A 174 -2.27 6.33 -2.89
C HIS A 174 -1.23 7.39 -3.27
N PRO A 175 0.07 7.09 -3.13
CA PRO A 175 1.11 8.05 -3.43
C PRO A 175 0.98 8.45 -4.91
N ARG A 176 0.84 9.76 -5.15
CA ARG A 176 0.93 10.30 -6.50
C ARG A 176 2.35 10.07 -6.97
N VAL A 177 2.52 9.38 -8.09
CA VAL A 177 3.85 9.14 -8.65
C VAL A 177 4.38 10.41 -9.32
N PRO A 178 5.69 10.70 -9.21
CA PRO A 178 6.30 11.89 -9.82
C PRO A 178 6.38 11.80 -11.35
N SER A 179 6.41 10.59 -11.87
CA SER A 179 6.58 10.28 -13.30
C SER A 179 5.86 8.98 -13.68
N VAL A 180 5.44 8.87 -14.93
CA VAL A 180 4.93 7.63 -15.52
C VAL A 180 5.48 7.42 -16.93
N ALA A 181 5.75 6.18 -17.30
CA ALA A 181 5.99 5.78 -18.67
C ALA A 181 4.69 5.20 -19.26
N VAL A 182 4.20 5.82 -20.33
CA VAL A 182 3.13 5.30 -21.16
C VAL A 182 3.73 4.37 -22.21
N ARG A 183 3.23 3.13 -22.24
CA ARG A 183 3.49 2.16 -23.30
C ARG A 183 2.29 2.09 -24.22
N ALA A 184 2.52 2.33 -25.50
CA ALA A 184 1.46 2.39 -26.48
C ALA A 184 1.87 1.79 -27.83
N GLN A 185 0.89 1.37 -28.62
CA GLN A 185 1.07 0.88 -29.98
C GLN A 185 0.62 1.94 -30.98
N TRP A 186 1.49 2.22 -31.94
CA TRP A 186 1.16 3.07 -33.08
C TRP A 186 0.32 2.28 -34.08
N LEU A 187 -0.88 2.78 -34.39
CA LEU A 187 -1.78 2.12 -35.31
C LEU A 187 -1.68 2.72 -36.72
N PRO A 188 -1.74 1.88 -37.78
CA PRO A 188 -1.78 2.36 -39.16
C PRO A 188 -3.07 3.15 -39.44
N ARG A 189 -3.03 3.97 -40.50
CA ARG A 189 -4.13 4.89 -40.85
C ARG A 189 -5.39 4.11 -41.22
N ASP A 190 -6.52 4.50 -40.62
CA ASP A 190 -7.85 4.04 -41.04
C ASP A 190 -8.24 4.75 -42.35
N ALA A 191 -8.60 3.97 -43.37
CA ALA A 191 -9.03 4.50 -44.67
C ALA A 191 -10.49 4.99 -44.67
N THR A 192 -11.26 4.74 -43.62
CA THR A 192 -12.73 4.91 -43.60
C THR A 192 -13.23 6.18 -42.92
N THR A 193 -12.38 6.94 -42.24
CA THR A 193 -12.75 8.19 -41.57
C THR A 193 -12.11 9.41 -42.26
N GLU A 194 -12.95 10.38 -42.66
CA GLU A 194 -12.51 11.59 -43.40
C GLU A 194 -11.51 12.48 -42.61
N ALA A 195 -11.28 12.21 -41.31
CA ALA A 195 -10.30 12.88 -40.48
C ALA A 195 -8.98 12.09 -40.43
N HIS A 196 -8.03 12.52 -41.26
CA HIS A 196 -6.72 11.92 -41.53
C HIS A 196 -5.73 11.94 -40.34
N ALA A 197 -6.04 11.34 -39.19
CA ALA A 197 -5.19 11.37 -38.01
C ALA A 197 -4.72 9.97 -37.53
N HIS A 198 -3.45 9.87 -37.15
CA HIS A 198 -2.87 8.67 -36.56
C HIS A 198 -3.52 8.33 -35.21
N MET A 199 -3.78 7.05 -34.95
CA MET A 199 -4.32 6.54 -33.68
C MET A 199 -3.25 5.88 -32.82
N LEU A 200 -3.44 5.93 -31.51
CA LEU A 200 -2.52 5.34 -30.53
C LEU A 200 -3.30 4.46 -29.56
N ALA A 201 -2.92 3.19 -29.40
CA ALA A 201 -3.52 2.31 -28.41
C ALA A 201 -2.66 2.26 -27.15
N ILE A 202 -3.23 2.64 -26.00
CA ILE A 202 -2.51 2.59 -24.72
C ILE A 202 -2.57 1.17 -24.17
N ASP A 203 -1.40 0.55 -24.01
CA ASP A 203 -1.32 -0.80 -23.46
C ASP A 203 -1.13 -0.79 -21.93
N ALA A 204 -0.27 0.10 -21.43
CA ALA A 204 0.05 0.18 -20.01
C ALA A 204 0.60 1.56 -19.65
N VAL A 205 0.31 2.01 -18.43
CA VAL A 205 0.96 3.17 -17.83
C VAL A 205 1.51 2.73 -16.48
N ALA A 206 2.79 2.98 -16.24
CA ALA A 206 3.48 2.55 -15.02
C ALA A 206 4.54 3.57 -14.60
N GLY A 207 4.72 3.74 -13.29
CA GLY A 207 5.71 4.65 -12.73
C GLY A 207 6.63 3.97 -11.71
N PRO A 208 7.72 4.65 -11.30
CA PRO A 208 8.33 5.81 -11.94
C PRO A 208 8.83 5.51 -13.36
N ALA A 209 8.78 6.51 -14.23
CA ALA A 209 9.10 6.42 -15.65
C ALA A 209 10.51 5.87 -15.90
N THR A 210 11.53 6.34 -15.17
CA THR A 210 12.92 5.87 -15.35
C THR A 210 13.03 4.36 -15.16
N ALA A 211 12.41 3.82 -14.10
CA ALA A 211 12.46 2.39 -13.81
C ALA A 211 11.67 1.56 -14.82
N ALA A 212 10.48 2.01 -15.21
CA ALA A 212 9.66 1.35 -16.22
C ALA A 212 10.34 1.29 -17.59
N LEU A 213 11.04 2.37 -17.99
CA LEU A 213 11.84 2.40 -19.21
C LEU A 213 13.03 1.45 -19.12
N ARG A 214 13.79 1.47 -18.02
CA ARG A 214 14.97 0.60 -17.84
C ARG A 214 14.63 -0.89 -17.80
N ASP A 215 13.54 -1.28 -17.16
CA ASP A 215 13.05 -2.67 -17.17
C ASP A 215 12.80 -3.18 -18.60
N ARG A 216 12.20 -2.34 -19.44
CA ARG A 216 11.88 -2.69 -20.84
C ARG A 216 13.09 -2.62 -21.78
N LEU A 217 13.98 -1.65 -21.58
CA LEU A 217 15.15 -1.39 -22.43
C LEU A 217 16.36 -2.27 -22.08
N GLY A 218 16.56 -2.65 -20.82
CA GLY A 218 17.68 -3.48 -20.39
C GLY A 218 17.69 -4.88 -21.01
N ALA A 219 16.58 -5.32 -21.62
CA ALA A 219 16.52 -6.54 -22.42
C ALA A 219 17.22 -6.43 -23.81
N LEU A 220 17.54 -5.20 -24.26
CA LEU A 220 17.94 -4.88 -25.64
C LEU A 220 19.41 -4.44 -25.82
N GLU A 221 20.19 -4.19 -24.76
CA GLU A 221 21.47 -3.51 -24.94
C GLU A 221 22.61 -4.43 -25.40
N ALA A 222 23.03 -4.21 -26.65
CA ALA A 222 24.42 -4.32 -27.09
C ALA A 222 25.07 -2.93 -27.35
N SER A 223 24.30 -1.83 -27.35
CA SER A 223 24.79 -0.45 -27.17
C SER A 223 23.60 0.52 -27.20
N PRO A 224 23.19 1.18 -26.11
CA PRO A 224 22.36 2.37 -26.23
C PRO A 224 23.22 3.52 -26.80
N ALA A 225 22.63 4.38 -27.63
CA ALA A 225 23.26 5.65 -27.99
C ALA A 225 23.48 6.46 -26.70
N ALA A 226 24.65 7.06 -26.50
CA ALA A 226 25.00 7.81 -25.29
C ALA A 226 23.94 8.86 -24.87
N ASP A 227 23.16 9.38 -25.82
CA ASP A 227 22.05 10.31 -25.60
C ASP A 227 20.92 9.75 -24.71
N LEU A 228 20.62 8.45 -24.80
CA LEU A 228 19.55 7.84 -24.00
C LEU A 228 19.91 7.75 -22.52
N HIS A 229 21.17 7.45 -22.20
CA HIS A 229 21.63 7.37 -20.82
C HIS A 229 21.57 8.75 -20.14
N ALA A 230 22.00 9.80 -20.85
CA ALA A 230 21.91 11.17 -20.36
C ALA A 230 20.45 11.60 -20.10
N ARG A 231 19.53 11.29 -21.01
CA ARG A 231 18.10 11.60 -20.87
C ARG A 231 17.43 10.88 -19.70
N LEU A 232 17.78 9.61 -19.47
CA LEU A 232 17.26 8.84 -18.32
C LEU A 232 17.83 9.36 -16.99
N ALA A 233 19.10 9.78 -16.97
CA ALA A 233 19.70 10.40 -15.79
C ALA A 233 19.04 11.76 -15.46
N GLU A 234 18.73 12.59 -16.47
CA GLU A 234 18.00 13.85 -16.28
C GLU A 234 16.57 13.61 -15.76
N LEU A 235 15.85 12.64 -16.36
CA LEU A 235 14.52 12.24 -15.90
C LEU A 235 14.55 11.78 -14.44
N ARG A 236 15.54 10.97 -14.05
CA ARG A 236 15.74 10.53 -12.67
C ARG A 236 15.99 11.69 -11.72
N ALA A 237 16.85 12.65 -12.09
CA ALA A 237 17.11 13.82 -11.26
C ALA A 237 15.82 14.59 -10.98
N ARG A 238 14.98 14.79 -12.01
CA ARG A 238 13.66 15.41 -11.87
C ARG A 238 12.70 14.61 -11.00
N GLU A 239 12.68 13.28 -11.12
CA GLU A 239 11.88 12.41 -10.25
C GLU A 239 12.25 12.60 -8.77
N MET A 240 13.57 12.68 -8.47
CA MET A 240 14.07 12.90 -7.12
C MET A 240 13.78 14.31 -6.57
N GLU A 241 13.72 15.32 -7.45
CA GLU A 241 13.31 16.67 -7.06
C GLU A 241 11.80 16.76 -6.74
N LEU A 242 10.97 16.02 -7.49
CA LEU A 242 9.51 16.04 -7.33
C LEU A 242 9.02 15.23 -6.12
N ASP A 243 9.71 14.12 -5.82
CA ASP A 243 9.38 13.26 -4.68
C ASP A 243 10.64 12.91 -3.86
N PRO A 244 11.21 13.91 -3.15
CA PRO A 244 12.45 13.71 -2.41
C PRO A 244 12.30 12.77 -1.22
N GLU A 245 11.08 12.48 -0.75
CA GLU A 245 10.84 11.58 0.39
C GLU A 245 10.28 10.21 -0.04
N GLY A 246 10.01 10.03 -1.33
CA GLY A 246 9.44 8.82 -1.91
C GLY A 246 10.40 7.61 -1.94
N PRO A 247 9.87 6.40 -2.17
CA PRO A 247 10.68 5.19 -2.30
C PRO A 247 11.53 5.25 -3.58
N ALA A 248 12.85 5.30 -3.42
CA ALA A 248 13.79 5.38 -4.54
C ALA A 248 13.82 4.07 -5.36
N PRO A 249 13.82 4.12 -6.70
CA PRO A 249 13.98 2.92 -7.51
C PRO A 249 15.40 2.35 -7.34
N VAL A 250 15.49 1.05 -7.09
CA VAL A 250 16.75 0.29 -7.00
C VAL A 250 16.63 -1.03 -7.76
N PHE A 251 17.69 -1.48 -8.38
CA PHE A 251 17.77 -2.85 -8.87
C PHE A 251 18.25 -3.77 -7.76
N VAL A 252 17.70 -4.97 -7.70
CA VAL A 252 18.10 -5.99 -6.72
C VAL A 252 18.70 -7.20 -7.40
N THR A 253 19.76 -7.74 -6.80
CA THR A 253 20.36 -9.01 -7.20
C THR A 253 19.88 -10.15 -6.30
N PRO A 254 19.68 -11.36 -6.84
CA PRO A 254 19.41 -12.54 -6.03
C PRO A 254 20.57 -12.84 -5.05
N PRO A 255 20.30 -13.50 -3.90
CA PRO A 255 21.34 -13.89 -2.95
C PRO A 255 22.49 -14.67 -3.59
N ALA A 256 22.16 -15.56 -4.54
CA ALA A 256 23.12 -16.41 -5.23
C ALA A 256 24.18 -15.62 -6.03
N TRP A 257 23.92 -14.36 -6.36
CA TRP A 257 24.82 -13.50 -7.14
C TRP A 257 25.67 -12.57 -6.25
N ALA A 258 25.42 -12.53 -4.93
CA ALA A 258 26.16 -11.67 -4.01
C ALA A 258 27.62 -12.12 -3.81
N HIS A 259 27.93 -13.40 -4.08
CA HIS A 259 29.23 -14.02 -3.80
C HIS A 259 30.13 -14.23 -5.02
N ASP A 260 29.67 -13.89 -6.22
CA ASP A 260 30.41 -14.11 -7.46
C ASP A 260 30.73 -12.76 -8.11
N GLU A 261 31.97 -12.28 -7.90
CA GLU A 261 32.44 -10.98 -8.43
C GLU A 261 32.46 -10.97 -9.97
N ASP A 262 32.62 -12.13 -10.61
CA ASP A 262 32.66 -12.28 -12.07
C ASP A 262 31.26 -12.31 -12.71
N VAL A 263 30.20 -12.43 -11.90
CA VAL A 263 28.79 -12.47 -12.35
C VAL A 263 28.06 -11.16 -12.04
N ARG A 264 28.71 -10.19 -11.36
CA ARG A 264 28.10 -8.87 -11.11
C ARG A 264 27.82 -8.18 -12.46
N PRO A 265 26.55 -8.02 -12.83
CA PRO A 265 26.21 -7.37 -14.08
C PRO A 265 26.51 -5.87 -13.96
N SER A 266 27.12 -5.29 -14.99
CA SER A 266 27.18 -3.84 -15.17
C SER A 266 25.75 -3.34 -15.38
N GLY A 267 25.12 -2.89 -14.30
CA GLY A 267 23.84 -2.19 -14.40
C GLY A 267 24.04 -0.72 -14.79
N PRO A 268 22.95 -0.04 -15.15
CA PRO A 268 22.99 1.37 -15.51
C PRO A 268 23.41 2.26 -14.32
N ASP A 269 24.37 3.19 -14.53
CA ASP A 269 24.91 4.10 -13.49
C ASP A 269 23.84 4.98 -12.82
N ASP A 270 22.91 5.53 -13.60
CA ASP A 270 21.48 5.32 -13.42
C ASP A 270 20.90 5.04 -12.04
N ILE A 271 20.76 3.73 -11.78
CA ILE A 271 19.93 3.14 -10.75
C ILE A 271 20.80 2.24 -9.88
N PRO A 272 20.90 2.50 -8.56
CA PRO A 272 21.68 1.67 -7.67
C PRO A 272 21.29 0.19 -7.75
N ILE A 273 22.28 -0.68 -7.86
CA ILE A 273 22.10 -2.12 -7.73
C ILE A 273 22.46 -2.49 -6.28
N LEU A 274 21.50 -3.07 -5.56
CA LEU A 274 21.65 -3.48 -4.17
C LEU A 274 21.53 -5.02 -4.05
N PRO A 275 22.32 -5.64 -3.17
CA PRO A 275 22.10 -7.03 -2.80
C PRO A 275 20.80 -7.14 -1.98
N VAL A 276 20.04 -8.23 -2.13
CA VAL A 276 18.77 -8.39 -1.39
C VAL A 276 18.97 -8.41 0.13
N GLU A 277 20.16 -8.78 0.60
CA GLU A 277 20.59 -8.74 2.00
C GLU A 277 20.60 -7.31 2.59
N ASP A 278 20.74 -6.30 1.74
CA ASP A 278 20.67 -4.90 2.15
C ASP A 278 19.25 -4.44 2.48
N LEU A 279 18.24 -5.19 2.04
CA LEU A 279 16.85 -4.80 2.19
C LEU A 279 16.24 -5.31 3.49
N ALA A 280 15.45 -4.45 4.14
CA ALA A 280 14.61 -4.78 5.28
C ALA A 280 13.16 -4.37 5.01
N LEU A 281 12.22 -5.21 5.42
CA LEU A 281 10.79 -4.98 5.32
C LEU A 281 10.23 -4.61 6.70
N SER A 282 9.42 -3.56 6.78
CA SER A 282 8.66 -3.19 7.98
C SER A 282 7.19 -2.96 7.65
N ALA A 283 6.33 -3.03 8.66
CA ALA A 283 4.95 -2.57 8.56
C ALA A 283 4.84 -1.16 9.17
N GLU A 284 4.20 -0.23 8.46
CA GLU A 284 3.96 1.15 8.90
C GLU A 284 2.48 1.49 8.64
N GLY A 285 1.66 1.47 9.69
CA GLY A 285 0.20 1.60 9.58
C GLY A 285 -0.39 0.50 8.70
N ALA A 286 -1.05 0.88 7.61
CA ALA A 286 -1.65 -0.03 6.64
C ALA A 286 -0.69 -0.42 5.48
N ARG A 287 0.60 -0.09 5.56
CA ARG A 287 1.57 -0.31 4.46
C ARG A 287 2.72 -1.20 4.86
N LEU A 288 3.26 -1.90 3.88
CA LEU A 288 4.58 -2.50 3.98
C LEU A 288 5.61 -1.57 3.34
N VAL A 289 6.71 -1.30 4.06
CA VAL A 289 7.77 -0.38 3.64
C VAL A 289 9.06 -1.18 3.50
N LEU A 290 9.66 -1.10 2.32
CA LEU A 290 10.96 -1.71 2.03
C LEU A 290 12.04 -0.63 2.17
N ARG A 291 13.06 -0.88 2.99
CA ARG A 291 14.16 0.06 3.27
C ARG A 291 15.50 -0.57 2.94
N SER A 292 16.40 0.21 2.35
CA SER A 292 17.81 -0.15 2.17
C SER A 292 18.59 0.23 3.43
N ARG A 293 19.43 -0.69 3.92
CA ARG A 293 20.31 -0.44 5.08
C ARG A 293 21.48 0.45 4.69
N GLN A 294 22.04 0.28 3.49
CA GLN A 294 23.12 1.11 2.95
C GLN A 294 22.67 2.54 2.65
N LEU A 295 21.53 2.71 1.98
CA LEU A 295 21.03 4.04 1.62
C LEU A 295 20.29 4.72 2.78
N GLY A 296 19.83 3.96 3.77
CA GLY A 296 19.05 4.47 4.87
C GLY A 296 17.67 5.02 4.45
N TRP A 297 17.16 4.60 3.30
CA TRP A 297 15.93 5.15 2.71
C TRP A 297 14.95 4.07 2.28
N SER A 298 13.69 4.46 2.09
CA SER A 298 12.68 3.60 1.48
C SER A 298 12.99 3.39 0.00
N VAL A 299 12.74 2.19 -0.51
CA VAL A 299 13.08 1.81 -1.88
C VAL A 299 11.96 1.02 -2.56
N ASN A 300 11.88 1.18 -3.88
CA ASN A 300 11.12 0.31 -4.78
C ASN A 300 12.12 -0.60 -5.50
N ALA A 301 12.12 -1.88 -5.16
CA ALA A 301 13.06 -2.86 -5.68
C ALA A 301 12.56 -3.49 -7.00
N TYR A 302 13.40 -3.43 -8.02
CA TYR A 302 13.18 -4.01 -9.34
C TYR A 302 14.12 -5.19 -9.56
N PRO A 303 13.66 -6.30 -10.16
CA PRO A 303 14.58 -7.34 -10.60
C PRO A 303 15.54 -6.74 -11.62
N LEU A 304 16.79 -7.17 -11.59
CA LEU A 304 17.78 -6.69 -12.53
C LEU A 304 17.40 -7.09 -13.99
N PRO A 305 17.42 -6.15 -14.96
CA PRO A 305 17.14 -6.43 -16.35
C PRO A 305 18.09 -7.50 -16.93
N GLY A 306 17.58 -8.38 -17.79
CA GLY A 306 18.39 -9.42 -18.44
C GLY A 306 18.61 -10.70 -17.62
N ALA A 307 18.24 -10.73 -16.33
CA ALA A 307 18.19 -11.94 -15.49
C ALA A 307 17.03 -12.91 -15.88
N ALA A 308 16.64 -12.89 -17.15
CA ALA A 308 15.41 -13.45 -17.71
C ALA A 308 15.41 -14.98 -17.72
N GLY A 309 15.08 -15.54 -16.57
CA GLY A 309 14.31 -16.77 -16.46
C GLY A 309 13.41 -16.64 -15.26
N GLU A 310 12.09 -16.62 -15.45
CA GLU A 310 11.10 -16.73 -14.37
C GLU A 310 11.40 -17.92 -13.44
N ALA A 311 12.12 -18.93 -13.93
CA ALA A 311 12.58 -20.09 -13.17
C ALA A 311 13.71 -19.82 -12.17
N ALA A 312 14.48 -18.73 -12.29
CA ALA A 312 15.57 -18.41 -11.35
C ALA A 312 15.08 -17.65 -10.10
N TRP A 313 14.01 -16.86 -10.26
CA TRP A 313 13.41 -16.06 -9.20
C TRP A 313 12.25 -16.82 -8.59
N SER A 314 12.54 -17.96 -7.98
CA SER A 314 11.44 -18.86 -7.62
C SER A 314 10.46 -18.21 -6.64
N VAL A 315 10.81 -17.16 -5.84
CA VAL A 315 9.89 -16.59 -4.82
C VAL A 315 9.86 -15.08 -4.57
N ASP A 316 10.84 -14.29 -4.95
CA ASP A 316 10.90 -12.92 -4.42
C ASP A 316 10.29 -11.87 -5.35
N SER A 317 10.09 -12.19 -6.63
CA SER A 317 9.54 -11.29 -7.64
C SER A 317 8.08 -10.92 -7.40
N ALA A 318 7.26 -11.85 -6.86
CA ALA A 318 5.85 -11.61 -6.58
C ALA A 318 5.67 -10.60 -5.44
N LEU A 319 6.41 -10.74 -4.33
CA LEU A 319 6.38 -9.77 -3.22
C LEU A 319 6.87 -8.40 -3.70
N LEU A 320 7.99 -8.35 -4.40
CA LEU A 320 8.52 -7.10 -4.95
C LEU A 320 7.54 -6.47 -5.96
N ALA A 321 6.85 -7.26 -6.77
CA ALA A 321 5.77 -6.76 -7.65
C ALA A 321 4.64 -6.13 -6.86
N ARG A 322 4.14 -6.77 -5.79
CA ARG A 322 3.06 -6.20 -4.98
C ARG A 322 3.49 -4.97 -4.20
N LEU A 323 4.72 -4.92 -3.69
CA LEU A 323 5.26 -3.72 -3.02
C LEU A 323 5.41 -2.56 -4.01
N ARG A 324 5.86 -2.82 -5.24
CA ARG A 324 5.88 -1.81 -6.31
C ARG A 324 4.47 -1.33 -6.64
N GLU A 325 3.51 -2.23 -6.83
CA GLU A 325 2.11 -1.87 -7.08
C GLU A 325 1.49 -1.04 -5.95
N GLN A 326 1.86 -1.28 -4.70
CA GLN A 326 1.43 -0.47 -3.54
C GLN A 326 1.93 0.98 -3.63
N ASN A 327 3.15 1.17 -4.14
CA ASN A 327 3.83 2.47 -4.18
C ASN A 327 3.69 3.20 -5.53
N ALA A 328 3.41 2.47 -6.60
CA ALA A 328 3.26 2.97 -7.96
C ALA A 328 2.33 2.02 -8.73
N PRO A 329 1.00 2.16 -8.57
CA PRO A 329 0.05 1.28 -9.24
C PRO A 329 0.13 1.47 -10.75
N SER A 330 0.00 0.37 -11.50
CA SER A 330 -0.19 0.49 -12.95
C SER A 330 -1.55 1.12 -13.24
N LEU A 331 -1.52 2.17 -14.04
CA LEU A 331 -2.66 2.95 -14.47
C LEU A 331 -3.16 2.41 -15.82
N GLY A 332 -4.48 2.38 -16.00
CA GLY A 332 -5.11 1.91 -17.22
C GLY A 332 -6.62 1.82 -17.08
N PHE A 333 -7.31 1.71 -18.21
CA PHE A 333 -8.76 1.53 -18.22
C PHE A 333 -9.13 0.15 -17.67
N SER A 334 -10.13 0.09 -16.80
CA SER A 334 -10.64 -1.17 -16.26
C SER A 334 -12.15 -1.16 -16.23
N TRP A 335 -12.76 -2.21 -16.78
CA TRP A 335 -14.20 -2.46 -16.69
C TRP A 335 -14.65 -2.90 -15.27
N GLY A 336 -13.70 -3.20 -14.38
CA GLY A 336 -14.01 -3.62 -13.01
C GLY A 336 -14.94 -4.85 -12.97
N PRO A 337 -15.98 -4.86 -12.13
CA PRO A 337 -16.98 -5.93 -12.07
C PRO A 337 -17.71 -6.19 -13.40
N LEU A 338 -17.73 -5.23 -14.33
CA LEU A 338 -18.35 -5.40 -15.65
C LEU A 338 -17.49 -6.25 -16.61
N ALA A 339 -16.25 -6.60 -16.24
CA ALA A 339 -15.34 -7.39 -17.08
C ALA A 339 -15.87 -8.78 -17.45
N ALA A 340 -16.86 -9.31 -16.71
CA ALA A 340 -17.53 -10.59 -16.97
C ALA A 340 -18.66 -10.50 -18.01
N ALA A 341 -18.96 -9.31 -18.55
CA ALA A 341 -19.98 -9.15 -19.58
C ALA A 341 -19.62 -9.93 -20.86
N ARG A 342 -20.64 -10.45 -21.54
CA ARG A 342 -20.50 -11.28 -22.76
C ARG A 342 -19.81 -10.52 -23.89
N PHE A 343 -20.06 -9.22 -23.97
CA PHE A 343 -19.42 -8.30 -24.89
C PHE A 343 -19.10 -6.99 -24.18
N LEU A 344 -17.91 -6.46 -24.47
CA LEU A 344 -17.50 -5.11 -24.08
C LEU A 344 -16.97 -4.39 -25.32
N PRO A 345 -17.45 -3.17 -25.61
CA PRO A 345 -17.03 -2.42 -26.78
C PRO A 345 -15.59 -1.93 -26.65
N ARG A 346 -14.99 -1.55 -27.79
CA ARG A 346 -13.77 -0.77 -27.83
C ARG A 346 -14.02 0.57 -27.12
N VAL A 347 -13.12 1.02 -26.26
CA VAL A 347 -13.22 2.31 -25.57
C VAL A 347 -12.22 3.27 -26.17
N ARG A 348 -12.70 4.44 -26.61
CA ARG A 348 -11.89 5.47 -27.26
C ARG A 348 -12.02 6.81 -26.54
N LEU A 349 -10.91 7.53 -26.43
CA LEU A 349 -10.87 8.93 -26.02
C LEU A 349 -10.07 9.72 -27.06
N GLY A 350 -10.72 10.58 -27.84
CA GLY A 350 -10.05 11.25 -28.96
C GLY A 350 -9.42 10.21 -29.90
N ARG A 351 -8.13 10.31 -30.20
CA ARG A 351 -7.42 9.35 -31.06
C ARG A 351 -6.81 8.17 -30.29
N LEU A 352 -7.15 8.04 -29.01
CA LEU A 352 -6.59 7.02 -28.13
C LEU A 352 -7.53 5.86 -27.94
N VAL A 353 -7.05 4.64 -28.20
CA VAL A 353 -7.75 3.41 -27.80
C VAL A 353 -7.32 3.08 -26.38
N LEU A 354 -8.27 3.13 -25.44
CA LEU A 354 -8.05 2.86 -24.02
C LEU A 354 -8.31 1.39 -23.66
N ALA A 355 -9.21 0.75 -24.40
CA ALA A 355 -9.48 -0.69 -24.29
C ALA A 355 -10.00 -1.23 -25.64
N TRP A 356 -9.52 -2.40 -26.04
CA TRP A 356 -10.02 -3.12 -27.20
C TRP A 356 -11.38 -3.77 -26.94
N ALA A 357 -12.16 -4.03 -27.99
CA ALA A 357 -13.39 -4.79 -27.85
C ALA A 357 -13.10 -6.22 -27.34
N ARG A 358 -13.98 -6.75 -26.49
CA ARG A 358 -13.81 -8.06 -25.85
C ARG A 358 -15.08 -8.90 -25.98
N TRP A 359 -14.87 -10.19 -26.21
CA TRP A 359 -15.92 -11.19 -26.20
C TRP A 359 -15.57 -12.25 -25.15
N HIS A 360 -16.46 -12.44 -24.20
CA HIS A 360 -16.33 -13.49 -23.20
C HIS A 360 -17.15 -14.69 -23.65
N LEU A 361 -16.54 -15.87 -23.74
CA LEU A 361 -17.21 -17.14 -24.02
C LEU A 361 -17.28 -17.96 -22.73
N ASP A 362 -18.49 -18.39 -22.37
CA ASP A 362 -18.77 -19.20 -21.17
C ASP A 362 -18.77 -20.71 -21.47
N ASP A 363 -19.13 -21.52 -20.48
CA ASP A 363 -19.04 -22.97 -20.59
C ASP A 363 -19.99 -23.53 -21.65
N ASP A 364 -21.19 -22.96 -21.77
CA ASP A 364 -22.20 -23.36 -22.74
C ASP A 364 -21.72 -23.10 -24.19
N ASP A 365 -21.03 -21.98 -24.41
CA ASP A 365 -20.45 -21.67 -25.71
C ASP A 365 -19.32 -22.63 -26.08
N LEU A 366 -18.47 -22.93 -25.10
CA LEU A 366 -17.32 -23.81 -25.29
C LEU A 366 -17.76 -25.26 -25.43
N ALA A 367 -18.85 -25.67 -24.78
CA ALA A 367 -19.46 -26.98 -24.97
C ALA A 367 -19.89 -27.22 -26.43
N ALA A 368 -20.25 -26.16 -27.16
CA ALA A 368 -20.51 -26.24 -28.60
C ALA A 368 -19.24 -26.48 -29.44
N LEU A 369 -18.03 -26.42 -28.88
CA LEU A 369 -16.78 -26.71 -29.59
C LEU A 369 -16.19 -28.07 -29.21
N ARG A 370 -16.50 -28.56 -28.00
CA ARG A 370 -15.92 -29.80 -27.44
C ARG A 370 -16.26 -31.03 -28.26
N GLY A 371 -15.28 -31.93 -28.40
CA GLY A 371 -15.39 -33.20 -29.14
C GLY A 371 -15.50 -33.05 -30.66
N ARG A 372 -15.41 -31.83 -31.21
CA ARG A 372 -15.53 -31.56 -32.65
C ARG A 372 -14.15 -31.39 -33.29
N SER A 373 -14.02 -31.83 -34.54
CA SER A 373 -12.79 -31.67 -35.34
C SER A 373 -13.12 -31.38 -36.81
N GLY A 374 -12.12 -30.92 -37.57
CA GLY A 374 -12.24 -30.64 -39.01
C GLY A 374 -13.42 -29.72 -39.38
N ALA A 375 -14.22 -30.14 -40.35
CA ALA A 375 -15.35 -29.34 -40.87
C ALA A 375 -16.44 -29.05 -39.82
N ALA A 376 -16.67 -29.99 -38.88
CA ALA A 376 -17.65 -29.81 -37.81
C ALA A 376 -17.22 -28.71 -36.82
N LEU A 377 -15.93 -28.68 -36.47
CA LEU A 377 -15.36 -27.63 -35.62
C LEU A 377 -15.40 -26.27 -36.34
N ARG A 378 -15.01 -26.22 -37.63
CA ARG A 378 -15.08 -24.99 -38.44
C ARG A 378 -16.49 -24.40 -38.46
N ARG A 379 -17.51 -25.24 -38.71
CA ARG A 379 -18.91 -24.79 -38.71
C ARG A 379 -19.35 -24.28 -37.33
N ALA A 380 -18.92 -24.94 -36.25
CA ALA A 380 -19.26 -24.51 -34.90
C ALA A 380 -18.62 -23.16 -34.53
N VAL A 381 -17.34 -22.95 -34.90
CA VAL A 381 -16.66 -21.66 -34.73
C VAL A 381 -17.35 -20.57 -35.55
N GLU A 382 -17.74 -20.86 -36.79
CA GLU A 382 -18.45 -19.90 -37.64
C GLU A 382 -19.83 -19.51 -37.08
N LEU A 383 -20.56 -20.45 -36.47
CA LEU A 383 -21.82 -20.14 -35.78
C LEU A 383 -21.60 -19.25 -34.54
N LEU A 384 -20.54 -19.49 -33.77
CA LEU A 384 -20.18 -18.62 -32.65
C LEU A 384 -19.77 -17.23 -33.13
N ARG A 385 -19.01 -17.16 -34.22
CA ARG A 385 -18.66 -15.90 -34.88
C ARG A 385 -19.87 -15.13 -35.34
N GLN A 386 -20.86 -15.77 -35.94
CA GLN A 386 -22.10 -15.11 -36.36
C GLN A 386 -22.92 -14.62 -35.16
N ARG A 387 -22.96 -15.40 -34.06
CA ARG A 387 -23.73 -15.04 -32.86
C ARG A 387 -23.15 -13.85 -32.10
N PHE A 388 -21.84 -13.82 -31.92
CA PHE A 388 -21.14 -12.76 -31.17
C PHE A 388 -20.54 -11.67 -32.07
N ALA A 389 -20.58 -11.92 -33.37
CA ALA A 389 -20.15 -11.04 -34.44
C ALA A 389 -18.68 -10.58 -34.32
N PHE A 390 -17.78 -11.41 -33.77
CA PHE A 390 -16.35 -11.07 -33.67
C PHE A 390 -15.55 -11.30 -34.98
N PRO A 391 -14.46 -10.53 -35.22
CA PRO A 391 -13.69 -10.57 -36.48
C PRO A 391 -12.98 -11.91 -36.78
N ASP A 392 -12.44 -12.04 -38.00
CA ASP A 392 -11.64 -13.21 -38.42
C ASP A 392 -10.31 -13.34 -37.65
N ALA A 393 -9.76 -12.23 -37.17
CA ALA A 393 -8.54 -12.20 -36.38
C ALA A 393 -8.81 -11.61 -35.00
N VAL A 394 -8.51 -12.37 -33.95
CA VAL A 394 -8.69 -11.98 -32.54
C VAL A 394 -7.52 -12.47 -31.70
N LEU A 395 -7.31 -11.82 -30.57
CA LEU A 395 -6.32 -12.20 -29.57
C LEU A 395 -7.00 -13.03 -28.46
N LEU A 396 -6.52 -14.25 -28.23
CA LEU A 396 -6.93 -15.06 -27.09
C LEU A 396 -6.20 -14.59 -25.83
N ALA A 397 -6.95 -14.08 -24.86
CA ALA A 397 -6.41 -13.68 -23.56
C ALA A 397 -5.88 -14.90 -22.80
N ARG A 398 -4.75 -14.72 -22.09
CA ARG A 398 -4.13 -15.75 -21.27
C ARG A 398 -4.17 -15.37 -19.79
N PRO A 399 -4.25 -16.36 -18.88
CA PRO A 399 -4.26 -16.11 -17.45
C PRO A 399 -2.92 -15.50 -17.00
N GLY A 400 -2.97 -14.69 -15.94
CA GLY A 400 -1.78 -14.14 -15.28
C GLY A 400 -1.03 -13.07 -16.08
N GLY A 401 -1.68 -12.42 -17.06
CA GLY A 401 -1.06 -11.35 -17.85
C GLY A 401 -0.04 -11.83 -18.89
N ALA A 402 0.00 -13.13 -19.18
CA ALA A 402 0.84 -13.67 -20.23
C ALA A 402 0.45 -13.11 -21.62
N THR A 403 1.41 -13.06 -22.53
CA THR A 403 1.21 -12.54 -23.89
C THR A 403 0.03 -13.24 -24.57
N PRO A 404 -0.95 -12.48 -25.10
CA PRO A 404 -2.10 -13.06 -25.78
C PRO A 404 -1.67 -13.78 -27.07
N VAL A 405 -2.49 -14.72 -27.53
CA VAL A 405 -2.20 -15.50 -28.73
C VAL A 405 -3.10 -15.05 -29.86
N LEU A 406 -2.52 -14.73 -31.02
CA LEU A 406 -3.29 -14.45 -32.23
C LEU A 406 -4.01 -15.72 -32.71
N LEU A 407 -5.32 -15.62 -32.85
CA LEU A 407 -6.18 -16.60 -33.51
C LEU A 407 -6.71 -16.00 -34.81
N ARG A 408 -6.45 -16.70 -35.90
CA ARG A 408 -6.94 -16.41 -37.24
C ARG A 408 -7.90 -17.51 -37.66
N PHE A 409 -9.15 -17.16 -37.97
CA PHE A 409 -10.20 -18.13 -38.32
C PHE A 409 -10.28 -18.43 -39.82
N ASP A 410 -9.55 -17.69 -40.64
CA ASP A 410 -9.25 -18.07 -42.03
C ASP A 410 -8.20 -19.19 -42.11
N ASP A 411 -7.39 -19.36 -41.08
CA ASP A 411 -6.42 -20.45 -40.91
C ASP A 411 -7.01 -21.64 -40.12
N PRO A 412 -6.98 -22.89 -40.66
CA PRO A 412 -7.32 -24.09 -39.91
C PRO A 412 -6.64 -24.21 -38.54
N ALA A 413 -5.39 -23.75 -38.39
CA ALA A 413 -4.65 -23.88 -37.14
C ALA A 413 -5.25 -23.02 -36.01
N GLY A 414 -5.77 -21.83 -36.33
CA GLY A 414 -6.45 -20.96 -35.36
C GLY A 414 -7.76 -21.57 -34.87
N ILE A 415 -8.53 -22.19 -35.77
CA ILE A 415 -9.76 -22.93 -35.43
C ILE A 415 -9.43 -24.10 -34.49
N GLU A 416 -8.41 -24.90 -34.80
CA GLU A 416 -8.00 -26.04 -33.97
C GLU A 416 -7.42 -25.60 -32.61
N ALA A 417 -6.72 -24.46 -32.55
CA ALA A 417 -6.22 -23.89 -31.31
C ALA A 417 -7.36 -23.50 -30.37
N LEU A 418 -8.42 -22.87 -30.91
CA LEU A 418 -9.62 -22.54 -30.14
C LEU A 418 -10.34 -23.79 -29.63
N GLY A 419 -10.53 -24.80 -30.49
CA GLY A 419 -11.14 -26.08 -30.10
C GLY A 419 -10.37 -26.79 -28.98
N ARG A 420 -9.04 -26.90 -29.10
CA ARG A 420 -8.19 -27.49 -28.05
C ARG A 420 -8.22 -26.71 -26.73
N ARG A 421 -8.39 -25.38 -26.80
CA ARG A 421 -8.52 -24.56 -25.60
C ARG A 421 -9.87 -24.83 -24.92
N ALA A 422 -10.96 -24.91 -25.69
CA ALA A 422 -12.31 -25.17 -25.18
C ALA A 422 -12.44 -26.49 -24.38
N GLU A 423 -11.60 -27.50 -24.68
CA GLU A 423 -11.53 -28.76 -23.91
C GLU A 423 -10.96 -28.59 -22.49
N ARG A 424 -10.22 -27.52 -22.22
CA ARG A 424 -9.40 -27.36 -21.00
C ARG A 424 -9.91 -26.28 -20.06
N VAL A 425 -10.90 -25.49 -20.47
CA VAL A 425 -11.44 -24.39 -19.67
C VAL A 425 -12.94 -24.29 -19.79
N GLN A 426 -13.52 -23.69 -18.75
CA GLN A 426 -14.95 -23.37 -18.65
C GLN A 426 -15.29 -21.99 -19.20
N ALA A 427 -14.30 -21.11 -19.38
CA ALA A 427 -14.50 -19.81 -20.00
C ALA A 427 -13.22 -19.31 -20.65
N LEU A 428 -13.35 -18.44 -21.65
CA LEU A 428 -12.22 -17.72 -22.24
C LEU A 428 -12.63 -16.32 -22.71
N THR A 429 -11.65 -15.43 -22.89
CA THR A 429 -11.86 -14.09 -23.43
C THR A 429 -11.10 -13.93 -24.74
N LEU A 430 -11.80 -13.45 -25.77
CA LEU A 430 -11.24 -12.99 -27.03
C LEU A 430 -11.18 -11.46 -27.01
N ILE A 431 -10.12 -10.90 -27.56
CA ILE A 431 -9.86 -9.46 -27.63
C ILE A 431 -9.68 -9.10 -29.10
N GLU A 432 -10.18 -7.94 -29.52
CA GLU A 432 -9.97 -7.42 -30.87
C GLU A 432 -8.48 -7.32 -31.22
N HIS A 433 -8.12 -7.70 -32.45
CA HIS A 433 -6.73 -7.59 -32.91
C HIS A 433 -6.42 -6.16 -33.39
N PRO A 434 -5.36 -5.50 -32.88
CA PRO A 434 -5.07 -4.09 -33.14
C PRO A 434 -4.89 -3.69 -34.61
N VAL A 435 -4.39 -4.59 -35.46
CA VAL A 435 -4.03 -4.28 -36.87
C VAL A 435 -5.04 -4.86 -37.86
N ALA A 436 -5.77 -5.91 -37.50
CA ALA A 436 -6.70 -6.57 -38.44
C ALA A 436 -7.93 -5.71 -38.73
N SER A 437 -8.28 -4.80 -37.82
CA SER A 437 -9.36 -3.83 -38.01
C SER A 437 -8.96 -2.66 -38.92
N PHE A 438 -7.68 -2.55 -39.31
CA PHE A 438 -7.13 -1.43 -40.09
C PHE A 438 -6.45 -1.89 -41.39
N GLU A 439 -6.56 -3.18 -41.76
CA GLU A 439 -6.03 -3.63 -43.05
C GLU A 439 -6.79 -2.97 -44.21
N VAL A 440 -5.96 -2.41 -45.08
CA VAL A 440 -6.27 -1.67 -46.30
C VAL A 440 -6.94 -2.60 -47.30
N ASP A 441 -7.96 -2.07 -47.97
CA ASP A 441 -8.58 -2.59 -49.18
C ASP A 441 -7.53 -3.11 -50.19
N ALA A 442 -7.22 -4.41 -50.12
CA ALA A 442 -6.32 -5.09 -51.05
C ALA A 442 -6.94 -5.24 -52.46
N SER A 443 -8.15 -4.70 -52.70
CA SER A 443 -8.85 -4.80 -53.98
C SER A 443 -8.48 -3.71 -55.00
N ARG A 444 -7.72 -2.68 -54.63
CA ARG A 444 -7.10 -1.76 -55.61
C ARG A 444 -5.79 -2.32 -56.16
N ARG A 445 -5.88 -3.48 -56.83
CA ARG A 445 -4.91 -3.80 -57.90
C ARG A 445 -5.26 -2.89 -59.06
N ASP A 446 -4.51 -1.79 -59.17
CA ASP A 446 -4.54 -0.95 -60.36
C ASP A 446 -4.01 -1.81 -61.53
N GLU A 447 -4.93 -2.37 -62.32
CA GLU A 447 -4.61 -3.06 -63.57
C GLU A 447 -4.21 -2.01 -64.61
N SER A 448 -2.99 -1.48 -64.51
CA SER A 448 -2.32 -0.79 -65.61
C SER A 448 -1.31 -1.74 -66.28
N PRO A 449 -1.46 -2.09 -67.57
CA PRO A 449 -0.60 -3.10 -68.23
C PRO A 449 0.76 -2.59 -68.72
N ASP A 450 1.21 -1.39 -68.36
CA ASP A 450 2.44 -0.81 -68.91
C ASP A 450 3.36 -0.22 -67.83
N ALA A 451 4.28 -1.06 -67.33
CA ALA A 451 5.67 -0.71 -67.00
C ALA A 451 6.35 -1.91 -66.35
N GLY A 452 7.40 -2.44 -66.99
CA GLY A 452 8.23 -3.57 -66.53
C GLY A 452 9.11 -3.26 -65.31
N GLN A 453 8.61 -2.57 -64.29
CA GLN A 453 9.23 -2.52 -62.97
C GLN A 453 8.33 -3.27 -62.00
N ARG A 454 8.77 -4.47 -61.59
CA ARG A 454 8.29 -5.09 -60.36
C ARG A 454 8.58 -4.11 -59.23
N ARG A 455 7.60 -3.27 -58.86
CA ARG A 455 7.57 -2.69 -57.52
C ARG A 455 7.44 -3.86 -56.56
N GLU A 456 8.43 -4.03 -55.70
CA GLU A 456 8.28 -4.87 -54.51
C GLU A 456 6.96 -4.48 -53.81
N PRO A 457 6.19 -5.44 -53.28
CA PRO A 457 4.96 -5.13 -52.58
C PRO A 457 5.28 -4.14 -51.46
N PRO A 458 4.44 -3.10 -51.24
CA PRO A 458 4.72 -2.08 -50.24
C PRO A 458 4.95 -2.75 -48.88
N ASP A 459 6.00 -2.27 -48.23
CA ASP A 459 6.61 -2.76 -47.00
C ASP A 459 5.59 -3.26 -45.97
N HIS A 460 5.94 -4.39 -45.33
CA HIS A 460 5.25 -4.90 -44.15
C HIS A 460 4.98 -3.77 -43.16
N VAL A 461 3.70 -3.51 -42.84
CA VAL A 461 3.31 -2.56 -41.79
C VAL A 461 3.73 -3.17 -40.45
N LEU A 462 4.94 -2.86 -40.00
CA LEU A 462 5.43 -3.27 -38.69
C LEU A 462 4.63 -2.53 -37.62
N ALA A 463 3.97 -3.25 -36.71
CA ALA A 463 3.43 -2.65 -35.51
C ALA A 463 4.61 -2.05 -34.71
N GLN A 464 4.48 -0.77 -34.33
CA GLN A 464 5.51 -0.06 -33.56
C GLN A 464 5.03 0.15 -32.13
N GLU A 465 5.84 -0.28 -31.16
CA GLU A 465 5.66 0.08 -29.74
C GLU A 465 6.38 1.40 -29.49
N VAL A 466 5.70 2.33 -28.81
CA VAL A 466 6.23 3.63 -28.40
C VAL A 466 6.20 3.73 -26.87
N LEU A 467 7.29 4.24 -26.31
CA LEU A 467 7.43 4.53 -24.89
C LEU A 467 7.51 6.04 -24.68
N ILE A 468 6.59 6.59 -23.88
CA ILE A 468 6.41 8.02 -23.67
C ILE A 468 6.51 8.34 -22.17
N PRO A 469 7.63 8.90 -21.69
CA PRO A 469 7.76 9.39 -20.32
C PRO A 469 7.01 10.71 -20.11
N LEU A 470 6.17 10.75 -19.08
CA LEU A 470 5.49 11.93 -18.58
C LEU A 470 5.96 12.25 -17.16
N ILE A 471 6.13 13.53 -16.85
CA ILE A 471 6.59 14.07 -15.57
C ILE A 471 5.53 15.02 -15.03
N ARG A 472 5.30 15.03 -13.73
CA ARG A 472 4.30 15.93 -13.12
C ARG A 472 4.75 17.40 -13.16
N GLY A 473 3.83 18.31 -13.50
CA GLY A 473 4.11 19.74 -13.69
C GLY A 473 4.35 20.53 -12.39
N SER A 474 5.18 21.58 -12.44
CA SER A 474 5.73 22.32 -11.29
C SER A 474 4.72 23.12 -10.43
N ARG A 475 3.48 23.36 -10.90
CA ARG A 475 2.46 24.12 -10.14
C ARG A 475 1.74 23.32 -9.04
N THR A 476 1.91 22.00 -8.97
CA THR A 476 1.32 21.15 -7.92
C THR A 476 2.25 20.90 -6.72
N GLN A 477 3.42 21.57 -6.68
CA GLN A 477 4.43 21.48 -5.61
C GLN A 477 3.86 21.68 -4.19
N GLU A 478 2.80 22.48 -4.02
CA GLU A 478 2.20 22.73 -2.70
C GLU A 478 1.44 21.52 -2.11
N SER A 479 1.05 20.53 -2.93
CA SER A 479 0.22 19.39 -2.49
C SER A 479 0.97 18.07 -2.27
N LEU A 480 2.20 17.95 -2.79
CA LEU A 480 3.05 16.77 -2.60
C LEU A 480 3.88 16.86 -1.30
N HIS A 481 3.96 18.04 -0.69
CA HIS A 481 4.57 18.26 0.62
C HIS A 481 3.66 17.72 1.75
N ARG A 482 3.57 16.39 1.87
CA ARG A 482 3.23 15.77 3.15
C ARG A 482 4.52 15.18 3.72
N PRO A 483 5.12 15.82 4.74
CA PRO A 483 6.33 15.28 5.34
C PRO A 483 5.99 13.92 5.94
N SER A 484 6.53 12.85 5.36
CA SER A 484 6.64 11.60 6.11
C SER A 484 7.82 11.82 7.04
N PRO A 485 7.64 11.76 8.38
CA PRO A 485 8.74 12.04 9.29
C PRO A 485 9.91 11.14 8.91
N ARG A 486 11.05 11.76 8.58
CA ARG A 486 12.33 11.07 8.41
C ARG A 486 12.51 10.16 9.62
N ALA A 487 12.23 8.87 9.46
CA ALA A 487 12.66 7.88 10.42
C ALA A 487 14.18 7.95 10.40
N HIS A 488 14.75 8.55 11.45
CA HIS A 488 16.17 8.69 11.60
C HIS A 488 16.76 7.28 11.53
N VAL A 489 17.45 6.97 10.42
CA VAL A 489 18.23 5.73 10.36
C VAL A 489 19.37 5.92 11.35
N PRO A 490 19.50 5.06 12.37
CA PRO A 490 20.61 5.17 13.30
C PRO A 490 21.90 5.06 12.50
N SER A 491 22.73 6.10 12.57
CA SER A 491 24.07 6.11 12.00
C SER A 491 24.84 4.87 12.48
N PRO A 492 25.63 4.16 11.64
CA PRO A 492 26.30 2.93 12.03
C PRO A 492 27.50 3.11 12.98
N ALA A 493 27.71 4.30 13.57
CA ALA A 493 28.99 4.69 14.17
C ALA A 493 28.97 4.86 15.71
N GLY A 494 28.18 4.05 16.43
CA GLY A 494 28.26 3.97 17.90
C GLY A 494 28.29 2.51 18.34
N GLU A 495 29.28 2.14 19.17
CA GLU A 495 29.39 0.82 19.78
C GLU A 495 28.05 0.41 20.42
N ARG A 496 27.32 -0.49 19.75
CA ARG A 496 25.99 -0.90 20.19
C ARG A 496 26.14 -1.74 21.45
N ARG A 497 25.67 -1.22 22.58
CA ARG A 497 25.47 -2.06 23.78
C ARG A 497 24.51 -3.20 23.42
N PRO A 498 24.88 -4.48 23.62
CA PRO A 498 24.00 -5.59 23.32
C PRO A 498 22.82 -5.56 24.29
N VAL A 499 21.64 -5.20 23.80
CA VAL A 499 20.38 -5.27 24.56
C VAL A 499 19.65 -6.54 24.20
N THR A 500 19.31 -7.33 25.22
CA THR A 500 18.54 -8.56 25.07
C THR A 500 17.16 -8.24 24.50
N ARG A 501 16.86 -8.80 23.33
CA ARG A 501 15.60 -8.57 22.61
C ARG A 501 14.51 -9.57 22.95
N ARG A 502 14.88 -10.82 23.22
CA ARG A 502 13.96 -11.95 23.40
C ARG A 502 14.11 -12.54 24.79
N PHE A 503 13.00 -12.64 25.49
CA PHE A 503 12.92 -13.17 26.85
C PHE A 503 11.95 -14.35 26.86
N PRO A 504 12.45 -15.60 26.72
CA PRO A 504 11.60 -16.78 26.76
C PRO A 504 11.06 -17.04 28.18
N PRO A 505 10.02 -17.87 28.33
CA PRO A 505 9.57 -18.32 29.65
C PRO A 505 10.72 -18.90 30.48
N GLY A 506 10.85 -18.45 31.74
CA GLY A 506 11.97 -18.80 32.63
C GLY A 506 13.17 -17.85 32.57
N SER A 507 13.09 -16.78 31.78
CA SER A 507 14.00 -15.63 31.88
C SER A 507 13.52 -14.61 32.91
N GLU A 508 14.15 -13.43 32.96
CA GLU A 508 13.77 -12.32 33.87
C GLU A 508 12.39 -11.73 33.58
N TRP A 509 11.77 -12.08 32.45
CA TRP A 509 10.40 -11.71 32.12
C TRP A 509 9.49 -12.94 32.07
N LEU A 510 8.37 -12.85 32.79
CA LEU A 510 7.21 -13.72 32.64
C LEU A 510 6.17 -13.02 31.77
N PHE A 511 5.91 -13.57 30.59
CA PHE A 511 4.88 -13.06 29.67
C PHE A 511 3.72 -14.04 29.59
N VAL A 512 2.56 -13.60 30.08
CA VAL A 512 1.32 -14.38 30.13
C VAL A 512 0.27 -13.76 29.22
N LYS A 513 -0.36 -14.57 28.37
CA LYS A 513 -1.54 -14.19 27.61
C LYS A 513 -2.79 -14.81 28.23
N LEU A 514 -3.79 -13.99 28.54
CA LEU A 514 -5.06 -14.41 29.13
C LEU A 514 -6.18 -14.15 28.12
N TYR A 515 -6.67 -15.20 27.47
CA TYR A 515 -7.69 -15.13 26.42
C TYR A 515 -9.10 -15.20 27.02
N ALA A 516 -9.82 -14.09 26.86
CA ALA A 516 -11.15 -13.86 27.38
C ALA A 516 -11.90 -12.87 26.48
N SER A 517 -13.22 -12.80 26.60
CA SER A 517 -14.01 -11.84 25.82
C SER A 517 -13.66 -10.40 26.25
N ASP A 518 -13.74 -9.43 25.34
CA ASP A 518 -13.37 -8.04 25.62
C ASP A 518 -14.08 -7.45 26.86
N GLY A 519 -15.32 -7.89 27.11
CA GLY A 519 -16.11 -7.50 28.27
C GLY A 519 -15.51 -7.93 29.62
N LEU A 520 -14.82 -9.07 29.67
CA LEU A 520 -14.27 -9.69 30.88
C LEU A 520 -12.83 -9.30 31.18
N LEU A 521 -12.12 -8.67 30.23
CA LEU A 521 -10.69 -8.37 30.40
C LEU A 521 -10.42 -7.45 31.60
N ASP A 522 -11.27 -6.49 31.92
CA ASP A 522 -10.99 -5.67 33.12
C ASP A 522 -11.30 -6.41 34.40
N ASP A 523 -12.31 -7.28 34.41
CA ASP A 523 -12.66 -8.01 35.62
C ASP A 523 -11.52 -8.97 35.97
N LEU A 524 -10.91 -9.61 34.95
CA LEU A 524 -9.65 -10.34 35.08
C LEU A 524 -8.52 -9.46 35.60
N LEU A 525 -8.32 -8.27 35.01
CA LEU A 525 -7.23 -7.38 35.43
C LEU A 525 -7.42 -6.87 36.88
N ILE A 526 -8.66 -6.54 37.27
CA ILE A 526 -9.02 -6.14 38.63
C ILE A 526 -8.79 -7.30 39.61
N ALA A 527 -9.13 -8.53 39.22
CA ALA A 527 -8.87 -9.72 40.02
C ALA A 527 -7.38 -10.02 40.20
N LEU A 528 -6.54 -9.62 39.24
CA LEU A 528 -5.09 -9.74 39.32
C LEU A 528 -4.43 -8.66 40.18
N ALA A 529 -5.13 -7.56 40.49
CA ALA A 529 -4.55 -6.43 41.23
C ALA A 529 -3.91 -6.85 42.58
N PRO A 530 -4.57 -7.66 43.44
CA PRO A 530 -3.97 -8.09 44.70
C PRO A 530 -2.70 -8.93 44.51
N VAL A 531 -2.65 -9.75 43.45
CA VAL A 531 -1.47 -10.58 43.13
C VAL A 531 -0.30 -9.69 42.73
N LEU A 532 -0.55 -8.71 41.86
CA LEU A 532 0.47 -7.77 41.40
C LEU A 532 1.00 -6.89 42.54
N GLU A 533 0.09 -6.38 43.38
CA GLU A 533 0.44 -5.57 44.56
C GLU A 533 1.27 -6.37 45.57
N ALA A 534 0.86 -7.60 45.89
CA ALA A 534 1.60 -8.48 46.81
C ALA A 534 2.98 -8.86 46.25
N ALA A 535 3.05 -9.25 44.96
CA ALA A 535 4.31 -9.60 44.31
C ALA A 535 5.26 -8.39 44.23
N ARG A 536 4.72 -7.17 44.08
CA ARG A 536 5.52 -5.95 44.07
C ARG A 536 6.04 -5.59 45.46
N ALA A 537 5.19 -5.70 46.49
CA ALA A 537 5.54 -5.44 47.89
C ALA A 537 6.60 -6.44 48.40
N ALA A 538 6.53 -7.71 47.98
CA ALA A 538 7.51 -8.74 48.29
C ALA A 538 8.84 -8.57 47.51
N GLY A 539 8.92 -7.65 46.55
CA GLY A 539 10.10 -7.45 45.70
C GLY A 539 10.33 -8.51 44.64
N VAL A 540 9.41 -9.48 44.49
CA VAL A 540 9.48 -10.56 43.49
C VAL A 540 9.33 -10.02 42.07
N VAL A 541 8.38 -9.10 41.89
CA VAL A 541 8.18 -8.35 40.65
C VAL A 541 8.81 -6.98 40.85
N THR A 542 9.62 -6.53 39.89
CA THR A 542 10.23 -5.19 39.91
C THR A 542 9.42 -4.19 39.10
N GLN A 543 8.87 -4.65 37.97
CA GLN A 543 8.01 -3.89 37.06
C GLN A 543 7.05 -4.84 36.37
N TRP A 544 5.88 -4.35 36.02
CA TRP A 544 4.89 -5.10 35.26
C TRP A 544 4.06 -4.14 34.42
N PHE A 545 3.61 -4.59 33.27
CA PHE A 545 2.67 -3.84 32.45
C PHE A 545 1.76 -4.78 31.67
N PHE A 546 0.63 -4.24 31.22
CA PHE A 546 -0.29 -4.97 30.36
C PHE A 546 -0.62 -4.18 29.10
N ILE A 547 -1.07 -4.90 28.07
CA ILE A 547 -1.73 -4.34 26.88
C ILE A 547 -2.91 -5.24 26.51
N ARG A 548 -3.91 -4.65 25.83
CA ARG A 548 -5.05 -5.38 25.25
C ARG A 548 -4.76 -5.68 23.79
N TYR A 549 -5.09 -6.89 23.36
CA TYR A 549 -4.85 -7.34 22.00
C TYR A 549 -6.03 -8.16 21.47
N ALA A 550 -6.17 -8.24 20.15
CA ALA A 550 -7.24 -8.93 19.46
C ALA A 550 -6.72 -9.57 18.17
N ASP A 551 -5.84 -10.58 18.31
CA ASP A 551 -5.40 -11.45 17.22
C ASP A 551 -4.73 -12.71 17.80
N PRO A 552 -5.22 -13.94 17.53
CA PRO A 552 -6.43 -14.24 16.77
C PRO A 552 -7.72 -13.83 17.50
N ASP A 553 -7.73 -13.85 18.83
CA ASP A 553 -8.87 -13.51 19.67
C ASP A 553 -8.50 -12.42 20.70
N HIS A 554 -9.51 -11.88 21.38
CA HIS A 554 -9.33 -10.94 22.48
C HIS A 554 -8.52 -11.57 23.63
N HIS A 555 -7.50 -10.86 24.09
CA HIS A 555 -6.68 -11.28 25.23
C HIS A 555 -5.95 -10.12 25.91
N LEU A 556 -5.61 -10.32 27.18
CA LEU A 556 -4.63 -9.50 27.90
C LEU A 556 -3.24 -10.08 27.71
N ARG A 557 -2.28 -9.22 27.38
CA ARG A 557 -0.84 -9.54 27.40
C ARG A 557 -0.24 -8.93 28.66
N LEU A 558 -0.03 -9.74 29.69
CA LEU A 558 0.57 -9.32 30.97
C LEU A 558 2.04 -9.70 31.00
N ARG A 559 2.91 -8.72 31.23
CA ARG A 559 4.37 -8.91 31.28
C ARG A 559 4.87 -8.48 32.65
N LEU A 560 5.58 -9.37 33.34
CA LEU A 560 6.13 -9.13 34.67
C LEU A 560 7.64 -9.38 34.65
N ARG A 561 8.43 -8.43 35.15
CA ARG A 561 9.87 -8.59 35.30
C ARG A 561 10.23 -8.88 36.75
N GLY A 562 11.16 -9.79 36.98
CA GLY A 562 11.48 -10.25 38.33
C GLY A 562 12.49 -11.40 38.34
N ALA A 563 12.70 -11.99 39.52
CA ALA A 563 13.54 -13.17 39.64
C ALA A 563 12.85 -14.39 39.01
N PRO A 564 13.45 -15.06 37.99
CA PRO A 564 12.75 -16.09 37.21
C PRO A 564 12.16 -17.22 38.05
N ALA A 565 12.92 -17.69 39.05
CA ALA A 565 12.50 -18.77 39.95
C ALA A 565 11.23 -18.40 40.73
N GLN A 566 11.17 -17.17 41.25
CA GLN A 566 10.03 -16.69 42.04
C GLN A 566 8.83 -16.34 41.13
N LEU A 567 9.06 -15.79 39.94
CA LEU A 567 8.00 -15.54 38.97
C LEU A 567 7.27 -16.84 38.60
N LEU A 568 8.02 -17.92 38.36
CA LEU A 568 7.44 -19.21 38.00
C LEU A 568 6.84 -19.98 39.19
N ALA A 569 7.50 -19.96 40.35
CA ALA A 569 7.07 -20.74 41.51
C ALA A 569 5.98 -20.07 42.36
N GLU A 570 5.94 -18.73 42.40
CA GLU A 570 5.06 -17.99 43.29
C GLU A 570 4.00 -17.19 42.50
N VAL A 571 4.43 -16.41 41.51
CA VAL A 571 3.55 -15.45 40.82
C VAL A 571 2.63 -16.14 39.82
N LEU A 572 3.16 -17.04 38.97
CA LEU A 572 2.34 -17.75 37.98
C LEU A 572 1.21 -18.57 38.63
N PRO A 573 1.45 -19.37 39.71
CA PRO A 573 0.35 -20.02 40.43
C PRO A 573 -0.62 -19.05 41.09
N ALA A 574 -0.16 -17.88 41.54
CA ALA A 574 -1.06 -16.86 42.10
C ALA A 574 -1.98 -16.24 41.04
N ILE A 575 -1.46 -16.01 39.82
CA ILE A 575 -2.25 -15.58 38.65
C ILE A 575 -3.32 -16.64 38.31
N GLU A 576 -2.94 -17.92 38.29
CA GLU A 576 -3.88 -19.01 38.02
C GLU A 576 -5.00 -19.04 39.07
N ARG A 577 -4.66 -18.96 40.36
CA ARG A 577 -5.66 -18.95 41.44
C ARG A 577 -6.60 -17.77 41.36
N ALA A 578 -6.06 -16.58 41.08
CA ALA A 578 -6.85 -15.35 40.96
C ALA A 578 -7.80 -15.39 39.75
N THR A 579 -7.43 -16.09 38.68
CA THR A 579 -8.24 -16.18 37.45
C THR A 579 -9.10 -17.45 37.36
N ALA A 580 -8.96 -18.36 38.32
CA ALA A 580 -9.68 -19.64 38.37
C ALA A 580 -11.22 -19.52 38.31
N PRO A 581 -11.90 -18.49 38.88
CA PRO A 581 -13.35 -18.34 38.74
C PRO A 581 -13.79 -18.24 37.26
N TRP A 582 -13.19 -17.33 36.49
CA TRP A 582 -13.49 -17.17 35.06
C TRP A 582 -13.14 -18.40 34.24
N ARG A 583 -12.09 -19.15 34.61
CA ARG A 583 -11.78 -20.42 33.92
C ARG A 583 -12.87 -21.46 34.16
N ARG A 584 -13.37 -21.62 35.39
CA ARG A 584 -14.42 -22.58 35.73
C ARG A 584 -15.75 -22.26 35.04
N GLU A 585 -16.04 -20.97 34.85
CA GLU A 585 -17.24 -20.46 34.19
C GLU A 585 -17.10 -20.34 32.65
N GLY A 586 -15.93 -20.67 32.09
CA GLY A 586 -15.66 -20.56 30.64
C GLY A 586 -15.36 -19.15 30.13
N GLY A 587 -15.33 -18.14 31.00
CA GLY A 587 -14.98 -16.75 30.65
C GLY A 587 -13.49 -16.52 30.33
N LEU A 588 -12.60 -17.36 30.85
CA LEU A 588 -11.18 -17.45 30.49
C LEU A 588 -10.93 -18.83 29.86
N TRP A 589 -10.83 -18.90 28.53
CA TRP A 589 -10.75 -20.19 27.82
C TRP A 589 -9.33 -20.62 27.51
N ARG A 590 -8.34 -19.72 27.56
CA ARG A 590 -6.95 -20.06 27.26
C ARG A 590 -5.96 -19.16 28.00
N VAL A 591 -4.89 -19.80 28.50
CA VAL A 591 -3.74 -19.14 29.12
C VAL A 591 -2.49 -19.63 28.42
N GLU A 592 -1.65 -18.72 27.92
CA GLU A 592 -0.40 -19.05 27.22
C GLU A 592 0.80 -18.35 27.89
N LEU A 593 1.92 -19.05 27.95
CA LEU A 593 3.23 -18.45 28.22
C LEU A 593 3.94 -18.26 26.89
N ASP A 594 4.52 -17.08 26.68
CA ASP A 594 5.15 -16.74 25.41
C ASP A 594 6.50 -16.02 25.63
N THR A 595 7.26 -15.83 24.56
CA THR A 595 8.50 -15.07 24.55
C THR A 595 8.19 -13.58 24.48
N TYR A 596 8.65 -12.80 25.46
CA TYR A 596 8.58 -11.34 25.34
C TYR A 596 9.65 -10.86 24.37
N VAL A 597 9.21 -10.23 23.28
CA VAL A 597 10.09 -9.59 22.29
C VAL A 597 9.99 -8.07 22.43
N ARG A 598 11.12 -7.40 22.67
CA ARG A 598 11.19 -5.95 22.79
C ARG A 598 11.08 -5.26 21.42
N GLU A 599 10.26 -4.20 21.34
CA GLU A 599 10.16 -3.27 20.20
C GLU A 599 11.22 -2.16 20.31
N ILE A 600 12.51 -2.54 20.30
CA ILE A 600 13.64 -1.64 20.59
C ILE A 600 13.64 -0.40 19.69
N GLU A 601 13.42 -0.58 18.39
CA GLU A 601 13.47 0.49 17.40
C GLU A 601 12.34 1.51 17.61
N ARG A 602 11.13 1.04 17.95
CA ARG A 602 9.96 1.90 18.17
C ARG A 602 10.12 2.80 19.39
N TYR A 603 10.75 2.28 20.43
CA TYR A 603 10.87 2.97 21.72
C TYR A 603 12.24 3.60 21.93
N GLY A 604 12.89 4.06 20.86
CA GLY A 604 14.06 4.93 20.96
C GLY A 604 15.39 4.22 21.20
N GLY A 605 15.48 2.94 20.84
CA GLY A 605 16.73 2.19 20.85
C GLY A 605 17.02 1.48 22.18
N PRO A 606 18.24 0.94 22.33
CA PRO A 606 18.70 0.16 23.49
C PRO A 606 18.40 0.77 24.86
N GLU A 607 18.55 2.08 24.99
CA GLU A 607 18.35 2.79 26.27
C GLU A 607 16.92 3.32 26.41
N GLY A 608 16.31 3.71 25.29
CA GLY A 608 14.92 4.18 25.26
C GLY A 608 13.93 3.09 25.64
N ILE A 609 14.14 1.84 25.21
CA ILE A 609 13.22 0.73 25.51
C ILE A 609 13.12 0.44 27.01
N GLU A 610 14.22 0.53 27.76
CA GLU A 610 14.19 0.31 29.21
C GLU A 610 13.42 1.41 29.94
N LEU A 611 13.54 2.67 29.48
CA LEU A 611 12.75 3.79 29.98
C LEU A 611 11.27 3.66 29.60
N ALA A 612 10.98 3.14 28.41
CA ALA A 612 9.62 2.89 27.96
C ALA A 612 8.94 1.82 28.81
N GLU A 613 9.62 0.72 29.16
CA GLU A 613 9.08 -0.31 30.06
C GLU A 613 8.74 0.24 31.45
N LEU A 614 9.59 1.10 32.01
CA LEU A 614 9.31 1.79 33.28
C LEU A 614 8.07 2.68 33.15
N LEU A 615 7.94 3.42 32.04
CA LEU A 615 6.77 4.23 31.77
C LEU A 615 5.52 3.36 31.64
N PHE A 616 5.58 2.25 30.91
CA PHE A 616 4.47 1.30 30.76
C PHE A 616 4.01 0.72 32.09
N HIS A 617 4.95 0.48 32.99
CA HIS A 617 4.65 0.01 34.34
C HIS A 617 3.87 1.07 35.12
N VAL A 618 4.39 2.29 35.20
CA VAL A 618 3.76 3.42 35.90
C VAL A 618 2.36 3.72 35.34
N ASP A 619 2.22 3.69 34.02
CA ASP A 619 0.92 3.90 33.35
C ASP A 619 -0.05 2.73 33.60
N SER A 620 0.43 1.48 33.61
CA SER A 620 -0.39 0.30 33.92
C SER A 620 -0.93 0.32 35.35
N GLU A 621 -0.12 0.75 36.33
CA GLU A 621 -0.56 0.91 37.73
C GLU A 621 -1.65 1.97 37.85
N ALA A 622 -1.47 3.13 37.21
CA ALA A 622 -2.45 4.20 37.23
C ALA A 622 -3.77 3.77 36.58
N VAL A 623 -3.71 3.11 35.42
CA VAL A 623 -4.90 2.60 34.73
C VAL A 623 -5.60 1.54 35.57
N LEU A 624 -4.89 0.59 36.17
CA LEU A 624 -5.50 -0.41 37.05
C LEU A 624 -6.22 0.26 38.24
N GLY A 625 -5.61 1.28 38.85
CA GLY A 625 -6.24 2.07 39.91
C GLY A 625 -7.52 2.79 39.47
N ILE A 626 -7.56 3.28 38.23
CA ILE A 626 -8.74 3.92 37.61
C ILE A 626 -9.83 2.87 37.37
N LEU A 627 -9.48 1.72 36.79
CA LEU A 627 -10.43 0.65 36.50
C LEU A 627 -11.13 0.12 37.76
N ARG A 628 -10.44 0.08 38.90
CA ARG A 628 -11.02 -0.28 40.21
C ARG A 628 -12.03 0.74 40.75
N ARG A 629 -11.94 2.01 40.32
CA ARG A 629 -12.78 3.12 40.81
C ARG A 629 -13.96 3.44 39.90
N VAL A 630 -13.83 3.12 38.61
CA VAL A 630 -14.86 3.41 37.61
C VAL A 630 -15.73 2.16 37.40
N ALA A 631 -17.02 2.19 37.77
CA ALA A 631 -17.97 1.08 37.66
C ALA A 631 -19.32 1.49 37.04
N GLY A 632 -20.12 0.51 36.60
CA GLY A 632 -21.47 0.72 36.06
C GLY A 632 -21.53 1.33 34.64
N GLU A 633 -22.68 1.84 34.24
CA GLU A 633 -22.92 2.40 32.89
C GLU A 633 -22.14 3.70 32.61
N ALA A 634 -21.91 4.51 33.65
CA ALA A 634 -21.09 5.74 33.56
C ALA A 634 -19.60 5.47 33.25
N ARG A 635 -19.17 4.20 33.28
CA ARG A 635 -17.79 3.76 33.11
C ARG A 635 -17.20 4.12 31.76
N HIS A 636 -17.96 3.96 30.67
CA HIS A 636 -17.46 4.22 29.33
C HIS A 636 -17.19 5.72 29.10
N VAL A 637 -18.11 6.58 29.54
CA VAL A 637 -17.96 8.04 29.43
C VAL A 637 -16.80 8.52 30.29
N ALA A 638 -16.71 8.06 31.54
CA ALA A 638 -15.61 8.41 32.44
C ALA A 638 -14.25 8.00 31.87
N ARG A 639 -14.14 6.82 31.25
CA ARG A 639 -12.90 6.35 30.60
C ARG A 639 -12.46 7.20 29.44
N GLY A 640 -13.38 7.56 28.54
CA GLY A 640 -13.04 8.43 27.41
C GLY A 640 -12.48 9.77 27.87
N ARG A 641 -13.09 10.37 28.91
CA ARG A 641 -12.63 11.64 29.47
C ARG A 641 -11.29 11.51 30.22
N LEU A 642 -11.09 10.44 31.00
CA LEU A 642 -9.83 10.16 31.69
C LEU A 642 -8.70 9.78 30.72
N ALA A 643 -9.03 9.12 29.61
CA ALA A 643 -8.10 8.81 28.52
C ALA A 643 -7.61 10.10 27.85
N LEU A 644 -8.54 11.03 27.58
CA LEU A 644 -8.21 12.36 27.03
C LEU A 644 -7.30 13.14 27.97
N LEU A 645 -7.67 13.25 29.25
CA LEU A 645 -6.86 13.93 30.27
C LEU A 645 -5.49 13.26 30.43
N GLY A 646 -5.46 11.93 30.43
CA GLY A 646 -4.23 11.16 30.55
C GLY A 646 -3.29 11.34 29.36
N ALA A 647 -3.82 11.41 28.13
CA ALA A 647 -3.04 11.73 26.93
C ALA A 647 -2.51 13.17 26.95
N ASP A 648 -3.33 14.13 27.38
CA ASP A 648 -2.93 15.53 27.55
C ASP A 648 -1.76 15.67 28.52
N ARG A 649 -1.87 15.05 29.70
CA ARG A 649 -0.81 15.06 30.71
C ARG A 649 0.46 14.36 30.24
N LEU A 650 0.37 13.28 29.45
CA LEU A 650 1.57 12.62 28.91
C LEU A 650 2.39 13.54 28.00
N LEU A 651 1.74 14.43 27.24
CA LEU A 651 2.45 15.43 26.43
C LEU A 651 3.23 16.40 27.33
N ASP A 652 2.62 16.85 28.43
CA ASP A 652 3.26 17.73 29.41
C ASP A 652 4.38 17.01 30.18
N ASP A 653 4.14 15.77 30.61
CA ASP A 653 5.10 14.93 31.33
C ASP A 653 6.37 14.68 30.49
N LEU A 654 6.21 14.50 29.18
CA LEU A 654 7.30 14.36 28.21
C LEU A 654 8.02 15.68 27.91
N GLY A 655 7.50 16.82 28.40
CA GLY A 655 8.06 18.15 28.19
C GLY A 655 7.80 18.74 26.80
N LEU A 656 6.75 18.27 26.10
CA LEU A 656 6.35 18.82 24.81
C LEU A 656 5.49 20.07 25.02
N ALA A 657 5.97 21.23 24.56
CA ALA A 657 5.31 22.52 24.71
C ALA A 657 5.12 23.26 23.39
N GLY A 658 4.16 24.17 23.34
CA GLY A 658 3.93 25.09 22.21
C GLY A 658 3.70 24.37 20.89
N SER A 659 4.52 24.70 19.88
CA SER A 659 4.40 24.15 18.52
C SER A 659 4.66 22.63 18.45
N SER A 660 5.60 22.10 19.23
CA SER A 660 5.93 20.67 19.24
C SER A 660 4.74 19.80 19.70
N ARG A 661 4.02 20.28 20.71
CA ARG A 661 2.79 19.67 21.22
C ARG A 661 1.69 19.67 20.16
N ARG A 662 1.45 20.81 19.51
CA ARG A 662 0.45 20.94 18.44
C ARG A 662 0.77 20.01 17.27
N GLN A 663 2.04 19.91 16.88
CA GLN A 663 2.45 19.03 15.79
C GLN A 663 2.12 17.57 16.11
N VAL A 664 2.44 17.08 17.31
CA VAL A 664 2.14 15.69 17.71
C VAL A 664 0.64 15.40 17.67
N VAL A 665 -0.19 16.31 18.21
CA VAL A 665 -1.65 16.13 18.20
C VAL A 665 -2.21 16.19 16.78
N HIS A 666 -1.70 17.11 15.96
CA HIS A 666 -2.07 17.21 14.56
C HIS A 666 -1.70 15.94 13.78
N ASP A 667 -0.49 15.41 13.96
CA ASP A 667 -0.01 14.19 13.32
C ASP A 667 -0.86 12.98 13.73
N LEU A 668 -1.19 12.86 15.03
CA LEU A 668 -2.08 11.82 15.55
C LEU A 668 -3.47 11.91 14.91
N ARG A 669 -4.05 13.11 14.79
CA ARG A 669 -5.36 13.29 14.15
C ARG A 669 -5.30 12.99 12.65
N SER A 670 -4.32 13.55 11.94
CA SER A 670 -4.17 13.45 10.48
C SER A 670 -3.89 12.02 10.02
N SER A 671 -3.03 11.30 10.73
CA SER A 671 -2.74 9.89 10.45
C SER A 671 -4.03 9.04 10.52
N TYR A 672 -4.89 9.26 11.51
CA TYR A 672 -6.11 8.46 11.70
C TYR A 672 -7.29 8.90 10.84
N ALA A 673 -7.43 10.21 10.55
CA ALA A 673 -8.41 10.69 9.59
C ALA A 673 -8.19 10.04 8.20
N SER A 674 -6.92 9.83 7.84
CA SER A 674 -6.54 9.11 6.62
C SER A 674 -6.82 7.59 6.70
N GLU A 675 -6.64 6.96 7.87
CA GLU A 675 -6.91 5.53 8.10
C GLU A 675 -8.40 5.19 7.96
N PHE A 676 -9.29 6.02 8.51
CA PHE A 676 -10.73 5.78 8.55
C PHE A 676 -11.51 6.34 7.35
N ARG A 677 -10.85 6.96 6.37
CA ARG A 677 -11.51 7.65 5.25
C ARG A 677 -12.57 8.64 5.77
N ALA A 678 -12.20 9.42 6.79
CA ALA A 678 -13.14 10.29 7.48
C ALA A 678 -13.65 11.38 6.53
N ASP A 679 -14.88 11.23 6.05
CA ASP A 679 -15.54 12.22 5.22
C ASP A 679 -15.94 13.44 6.05
N ARG A 680 -16.32 14.52 5.36
CA ARG A 680 -16.80 15.76 5.99
C ARG A 680 -17.90 15.47 7.02
N LYS A 681 -18.80 14.53 6.70
CA LYS A 681 -19.93 14.13 7.55
C LYS A 681 -19.48 13.48 8.85
N LEU A 682 -18.49 12.57 8.81
CA LEU A 682 -17.92 11.95 10.00
C LEU A 682 -17.21 12.99 10.87
N LEU A 683 -16.42 13.89 10.27
CA LEU A 683 -15.78 14.99 11.01
C LEU A 683 -16.81 15.91 11.68
N ASP A 684 -17.93 16.21 11.00
CA ASP A 684 -19.03 16.99 11.55
C ASP A 684 -19.75 16.26 12.71
N GLN A 685 -19.88 14.93 12.62
CA GLN A 685 -20.41 14.09 13.71
C GLN A 685 -19.49 14.11 14.92
N VAL A 686 -18.17 13.97 14.72
CA VAL A 686 -17.17 14.05 15.80
C VAL A 686 -17.21 15.44 16.44
N GLY A 687 -17.26 16.51 15.64
CA GLY A 687 -17.39 17.88 16.15
C GLY A 687 -18.69 18.12 16.93
N SER A 688 -19.80 17.52 16.50
CA SER A 688 -21.07 17.58 17.24
C SER A 688 -20.98 16.85 18.58
N LYS A 689 -20.31 15.69 18.61
CA LYS A 689 -20.03 14.94 19.84
C LYS A 689 -19.13 15.73 20.79
N TYR A 690 -18.10 16.42 20.29
CA TYR A 690 -17.25 17.29 21.10
C TYR A 690 -18.06 18.40 21.75
N ARG A 691 -18.91 19.09 20.99
CA ARG A 691 -19.76 20.17 21.52
C ARG A 691 -20.69 19.68 22.64
N ALA A 692 -21.22 18.47 22.53
CA ALA A 692 -22.05 17.87 23.57
C ALA A 692 -21.25 17.52 24.85
N GLU A 693 -19.98 17.13 24.71
CA GLU A 693 -19.12 16.74 25.84
C GLU A 693 -18.29 17.89 26.42
N ARG A 694 -18.20 19.03 25.73
CA ARG A 694 -17.29 20.14 26.03
C ARG A 694 -17.36 20.61 27.48
N ALA A 695 -18.55 20.89 28.01
CA ALA A 695 -18.71 21.39 29.38
C ALA A 695 -18.15 20.41 30.42
N ALA A 696 -18.32 19.10 30.20
CA ALA A 696 -17.80 18.09 31.11
C ALA A 696 -16.29 17.87 30.96
N ILE A 697 -15.76 18.02 29.75
CA ILE A 697 -14.32 18.02 29.48
C ILE A 697 -13.66 19.22 30.18
N ASP A 698 -14.19 20.42 30.00
CA ASP A 698 -13.66 21.65 30.60
C ASP A 698 -13.69 21.59 32.14
N ALA A 699 -14.77 21.07 32.72
CA ALA A 699 -14.88 20.84 34.17
C ALA A 699 -13.82 19.84 34.67
N LEU A 700 -13.61 18.72 33.96
CA LEU A 700 -12.60 17.73 34.31
C LEU A 700 -11.18 18.32 34.25
N PHE A 701 -10.87 19.06 33.19
CA PHE A 701 -9.56 19.69 33.03
C PHE A 701 -9.31 20.78 34.07
N THR A 702 -10.33 21.57 34.41
CA THR A 702 -10.26 22.56 35.50
C THR A 702 -9.99 21.89 36.85
N ALA A 703 -10.73 20.81 37.17
CA ALA A 703 -10.49 20.02 38.38
C ALA A 703 -9.10 19.36 38.41
N ALA A 704 -8.52 19.10 37.25
CA ALA A 704 -7.17 18.57 37.10
C ALA A 704 -6.05 19.65 37.16
N GLY A 705 -6.40 20.89 37.48
CA GLY A 705 -5.47 22.02 37.61
C GLY A 705 -5.18 22.79 36.31
N ALA A 706 -5.92 22.53 35.23
CA ALA A 706 -5.81 23.32 34.00
C ALA A 706 -6.53 24.68 34.13
N CYS A 707 -6.09 25.66 33.34
CA CYS A 707 -6.65 27.01 33.36
C CYS A 707 -8.15 27.01 33.01
N PRO A 708 -9.04 27.61 33.83
CA PRO A 708 -10.47 27.66 33.53
C PRO A 708 -10.77 28.56 32.32
N PRO A 709 -11.88 28.31 31.59
CA PRO A 709 -12.32 29.17 30.50
C PRO A 709 -12.60 30.61 30.98
N ALA A 710 -12.54 31.57 30.06
CA ALA A 710 -12.77 32.99 30.36
C ALA A 710 -14.19 33.20 30.94
N GLY A 711 -14.27 33.84 32.12
CA GLY A 711 -15.53 34.16 32.80
C GLY A 711 -15.88 33.27 34.00
N THR A 712 -15.10 32.23 34.30
CA THR A 712 -15.29 31.42 35.52
C THR A 712 -14.33 31.91 36.62
N SER A 713 -14.88 32.30 37.78
CA SER A 713 -14.05 32.75 38.91
C SER A 713 -13.21 31.57 39.42
N MET A 714 -11.93 31.82 39.71
CA MET A 714 -11.00 30.80 40.21
C MET A 714 -11.35 30.32 41.64
N HIS A 715 -12.36 30.92 42.27
CA HIS A 715 -12.76 30.69 43.67
C HIS A 715 -13.95 29.73 43.84
N GLU A 716 -14.61 29.29 42.77
CA GLU A 716 -15.86 28.51 42.88
C GLU A 716 -15.73 27.00 42.58
N ALA A 717 -14.67 26.56 41.90
CA ALA A 717 -14.47 25.15 41.60
C ALA A 717 -13.58 24.49 42.66
N ASN A 718 -14.16 23.81 43.66
CA ASN A 718 -13.40 22.92 44.55
C ASN A 718 -12.95 21.68 43.75
N PRO A 719 -11.66 21.49 43.43
CA PRO A 719 -11.21 20.34 42.64
C PRO A 719 -11.57 19.00 43.27
N ALA A 720 -11.68 18.95 44.60
CA ALA A 720 -12.02 17.76 45.37
C ALA A 720 -13.51 17.35 45.27
N SER A 721 -14.40 18.22 44.75
CA SER A 721 -15.82 17.89 44.58
C SER A 721 -16.15 17.21 43.24
N HIS A 722 -15.20 17.13 42.31
CA HIS A 722 -15.43 16.49 41.02
C HIS A 722 -15.61 14.97 41.19
N PRO A 723 -16.62 14.32 40.56
CA PRO A 723 -16.88 12.88 40.73
C PRO A 723 -15.70 11.97 40.36
N LEU A 724 -14.79 12.46 39.51
CA LEU A 724 -13.58 11.74 39.09
C LEU A 724 -12.31 12.18 39.82
N ALA A 725 -12.38 13.00 40.87
CA ALA A 725 -11.21 13.49 41.62
C ALA A 725 -10.25 12.35 42.06
N PRO A 726 -10.72 11.20 42.60
CA PRO A 726 -9.82 10.09 42.93
C PRO A 726 -9.07 9.49 41.72
N CYS A 727 -9.64 9.60 40.51
CA CYS A 727 -8.98 9.16 39.27
C CYS A 727 -8.00 10.22 38.74
N ILE A 728 -8.30 11.51 38.94
CA ILE A 728 -7.39 12.62 38.62
C ILE A 728 -6.11 12.49 39.46
N GLU A 729 -6.23 12.22 40.76
CA GLU A 729 -5.10 11.99 41.68
C GLU A 729 -4.20 10.81 41.25
N LEU A 730 -4.79 9.75 40.71
CA LEU A 730 -4.02 8.61 40.15
C LEU A 730 -3.20 9.04 38.94
N LEU A 731 -3.78 9.85 38.04
CA LEU A 731 -3.05 10.41 36.91
C LEU A 731 -1.98 11.42 37.36
N GLU A 732 -2.19 12.17 38.45
CA GLU A 732 -1.15 13.07 39.00
C GLU A 732 0.03 12.30 39.57
N ARG A 733 -0.25 11.22 40.31
CA ARG A 733 0.77 10.31 40.82
C ARG A 733 1.56 9.66 39.69
N ARG A 734 0.85 9.26 38.62
CA ARG A 734 1.47 8.76 37.38
C ARG A 734 2.45 9.80 36.82
N SER A 735 1.99 11.04 36.62
CA SER A 735 2.81 12.15 36.10
C SER A 735 4.06 12.38 36.97
N LYS A 736 3.94 12.41 38.30
CA LYS A 736 5.08 12.55 39.22
C LYS A 736 6.17 11.48 39.00
N HIS A 737 5.79 10.25 38.66
CA HIS A 737 6.74 9.17 38.37
C HIS A 737 7.24 9.18 36.91
N ILE A 738 6.45 9.66 35.95
CA ILE A 738 6.86 9.77 34.55
C ILE A 738 7.84 10.92 34.33
N VAL A 739 7.68 12.07 34.98
CA VAL A 739 8.55 13.24 34.83
C VAL A 739 10.06 12.93 34.93
N PRO A 740 10.57 12.19 35.94
CA PRO A 740 12.00 11.83 35.98
C PRO A 740 12.43 10.87 34.86
N ILE A 741 11.54 9.97 34.41
CA ILE A 741 11.79 9.08 33.25
C ILE A 741 11.87 9.91 31.97
N ALA A 742 10.93 10.85 31.79
CA ALA A 742 10.88 11.77 30.67
C ALA A 742 12.08 12.73 30.63
N ALA A 743 12.59 13.16 31.79
CA ALA A 743 13.84 13.93 31.85
C ALA A 743 15.03 13.14 31.28
N ARG A 744 15.13 11.84 31.57
CA ARG A 744 16.15 10.95 30.98
C ARG A 744 15.94 10.76 29.48
N LEU A 745 14.70 10.56 29.02
CA LEU A 745 14.39 10.47 27.58
C LEU A 745 14.78 11.75 26.83
N ARG A 746 14.53 12.93 27.41
CA ARG A 746 14.95 14.22 26.86
C ARG A 746 16.47 14.37 26.83
N ALA A 747 17.18 13.93 27.86
CA ALA A 747 18.64 13.91 27.87
C ALA A 747 19.19 13.02 26.74
N LEU A 748 18.66 11.80 26.57
CA LEU A 748 19.04 10.91 25.47
C LEU A 748 18.75 11.53 24.09
N ALA A 749 17.62 12.23 23.95
CA ALA A 749 17.29 12.92 22.71
C ALA A 749 18.27 14.08 22.42
N ALA A 750 18.62 14.87 23.43
CA ALA A 750 19.59 15.97 23.31
C ALA A 750 21.01 15.46 22.99
N GLU A 751 21.37 14.28 23.49
CA GLU A 751 22.64 13.61 23.20
C GLU A 751 22.64 12.87 21.85
N GLY A 752 21.53 12.86 21.10
CA GLY A 752 21.42 12.12 19.83
C GLY A 752 21.42 10.59 19.98
N ARG A 753 21.17 10.08 21.19
CA ARG A 753 21.17 8.64 21.54
C ARG A 753 19.79 8.01 21.53
N LEU A 754 18.73 8.82 21.47
CA LEU A 754 17.37 8.36 21.25
C LEU A 754 17.17 8.07 19.75
N ALA A 755 16.94 6.81 19.39
CA ALA A 755 16.85 6.39 17.98
C ALA A 755 15.62 6.95 17.24
N VAL A 756 14.64 7.48 17.96
CA VAL A 756 13.44 8.12 17.39
C VAL A 756 13.26 9.51 17.96
N PRO A 757 12.67 10.46 17.21
CA PRO A 757 12.27 11.74 17.76
C PRO A 757 11.34 11.58 18.96
N LEU A 758 11.46 12.47 19.96
CA LEU A 758 10.62 12.44 21.15
C LEU A 758 9.11 12.54 20.81
N SER A 759 8.77 13.23 19.72
CA SER A 759 7.40 13.31 19.19
C SER A 759 6.86 11.93 18.76
N ALA A 760 7.65 11.14 18.03
CA ALA A 760 7.26 9.79 17.62
C ALA A 760 7.14 8.84 18.82
N PHE A 761 8.03 8.98 19.81
CA PHE A 761 7.94 8.27 21.08
C PHE A 761 6.63 8.62 21.82
N ALA A 762 6.30 9.91 21.90
CA ALA A 762 5.07 10.39 22.53
C ALA A 762 3.81 9.79 21.90
N SER A 763 3.73 9.78 20.56
CA SER A 763 2.61 9.14 19.85
C SER A 763 2.44 7.67 20.21
N SER A 764 3.55 6.92 20.32
CA SER A 764 3.51 5.49 20.70
C SER A 764 3.08 5.28 22.15
N VAL A 765 3.51 6.14 23.07
CA VAL A 765 3.12 6.05 24.49
C VAL A 765 1.65 6.44 24.70
N ILE A 766 1.17 7.49 24.01
CA ILE A 766 -0.24 7.90 24.04
C ILE A 766 -1.12 6.77 23.53
N HIS A 767 -0.78 6.17 22.38
CA HIS A 767 -1.49 5.00 21.85
C HIS A 767 -1.61 3.88 22.88
N LEU A 768 -0.51 3.54 23.57
CA LEU A 768 -0.55 2.49 24.61
C LEU A 768 -1.37 2.89 25.84
N HIS A 769 -1.36 4.15 26.23
CA HIS A 769 -2.23 4.64 27.30
C HIS A 769 -3.71 4.47 26.95
N LEU A 770 -4.10 4.86 25.74
CA LEU A 770 -5.46 4.68 25.22
C LEU A 770 -5.82 3.18 25.13
N ASN A 771 -4.91 2.33 24.64
CA ASN A 771 -5.08 0.88 24.60
C ASN A 771 -5.38 0.27 25.98
N ARG A 772 -4.71 0.73 27.05
CA ARG A 772 -4.92 0.18 28.40
C ARG A 772 -6.28 0.54 28.97
N LEU A 773 -6.71 1.79 28.75
CA LEU A 773 -7.90 2.35 29.40
C LEU A 773 -9.21 2.09 28.63
N LEU A 774 -9.16 2.10 27.29
CA LEU A 774 -10.34 1.95 26.43
C LEU A 774 -10.67 0.47 26.17
N ARG A 775 -11.94 0.19 25.85
CA ARG A 775 -12.46 -1.15 25.48
C ARG A 775 -13.17 -1.06 24.14
N GLY A 776 -12.96 -2.07 23.29
CA GLY A 776 -13.61 -2.22 21.99
C GLY A 776 -13.29 -1.09 21.00
N ALA A 777 -13.29 -1.38 19.70
CA ALA A 777 -13.15 -0.37 18.63
C ALA A 777 -12.05 0.68 18.88
N LEU A 778 -10.90 0.27 19.45
CA LEU A 778 -9.85 1.16 19.95
C LEU A 778 -9.50 2.25 18.94
N ARG A 779 -9.21 1.85 17.70
CA ARG A 779 -8.82 2.75 16.61
C ARG A 779 -9.87 3.84 16.34
N ALA A 780 -11.16 3.50 16.38
CA ALA A 780 -12.25 4.46 16.18
C ALA A 780 -12.39 5.42 17.38
N GLN A 781 -12.14 4.94 18.60
CA GLN A 781 -12.15 5.78 19.79
C GLN A 781 -10.92 6.72 19.83
N GLU A 782 -9.75 6.24 19.42
CA GLU A 782 -8.54 7.05 19.27
C GLU A 782 -8.76 8.22 18.33
N MET A 783 -9.37 7.97 17.16
CA MET A 783 -9.74 9.03 16.21
C MET A 783 -10.57 10.14 16.87
N VAL A 784 -11.62 9.77 17.62
CA VAL A 784 -12.48 10.73 18.33
C VAL A 784 -11.68 11.51 19.38
N LEU A 785 -10.83 10.82 20.14
CA LEU A 785 -10.07 11.44 21.23
C LEU A 785 -8.94 12.35 20.72
N TYR A 786 -8.30 12.03 19.59
CA TYR A 786 -7.31 12.92 18.97
C TYR A 786 -7.95 14.21 18.43
N ASP A 787 -9.12 14.12 17.80
CA ASP A 787 -9.86 15.32 17.38
C ASP A 787 -10.31 16.15 18.61
N PHE A 788 -10.74 15.50 19.69
CA PHE A 788 -11.09 16.21 20.93
C PHE A 788 -9.86 16.89 21.55
N LEU A 789 -8.70 16.23 21.54
CA LEU A 789 -7.46 16.79 22.08
C LEU A 789 -7.01 18.03 21.30
N GLU A 790 -7.10 18.00 19.97
CA GLU A 790 -6.80 19.16 19.12
C GLU A 790 -7.71 20.35 19.47
N ARG A 791 -9.03 20.13 19.57
CA ARG A 791 -9.99 21.19 19.92
C ARG A 791 -9.81 21.75 21.32
N VAL A 792 -9.42 20.91 22.28
CA VAL A 792 -9.09 21.36 23.64
C VAL A 792 -7.87 22.29 23.60
N HIS A 793 -6.86 21.96 22.79
CA HIS A 793 -5.66 22.79 22.65
C HIS A 793 -5.96 24.11 21.94
N GLU A 794 -6.73 24.08 20.85
CA GLU A 794 -7.21 25.29 20.16
C GLU A 794 -7.97 26.22 21.11
N SER A 795 -8.93 25.68 21.89
CA SER A 795 -9.71 26.48 22.84
C SER A 795 -8.82 27.13 23.91
N ARG A 796 -7.81 26.41 24.42
CA ARG A 796 -6.86 26.94 25.41
C ARG A 796 -5.96 28.02 24.83
N ASP A 797 -5.46 27.84 23.61
CA ASP A 797 -4.62 28.81 22.93
C ASP A 797 -5.39 30.11 22.68
N HIS A 798 -6.65 30.02 22.25
CA HIS A 798 -7.54 31.19 22.10
C HIS A 798 -7.79 31.90 23.44
N HIS A 799 -8.04 31.17 24.53
CA HIS A 799 -8.21 31.78 25.85
C HIS A 799 -6.92 32.41 26.39
N ALA A 800 -5.76 31.80 26.14
CA ALA A 800 -4.47 32.35 26.55
C ALA A 800 -4.07 33.59 25.72
N ALA A 801 -4.51 33.69 24.46
CA ALA A 801 -4.36 34.89 23.64
C ALA A 801 -5.29 36.02 24.15
N ALA A 802 -6.57 35.72 24.36
CA ALA A 802 -7.55 36.70 24.85
C ALA A 802 -7.20 37.25 26.25
N ARG A 803 -6.62 36.43 27.14
CA ARG A 803 -6.10 36.92 28.44
C ARG A 803 -4.91 37.85 28.28
N ARG A 804 -3.96 37.52 27.40
CA ARG A 804 -2.82 38.39 27.09
C ARG A 804 -3.24 39.72 26.48
N GLU A 805 -4.30 39.73 25.67
CA GLU A 805 -4.91 40.95 25.13
C GLU A 805 -5.68 41.76 26.17
N ALA A 806 -6.23 41.12 27.21
CA ALA A 806 -6.93 41.80 28.30
C ALA A 806 -5.98 42.30 29.42
N GLU A 807 -4.80 41.70 29.55
CA GLU A 807 -3.73 42.09 30.48
C GLU A 807 -2.80 43.18 29.89
N ALA A 808 -2.76 43.31 28.56
CA ALA A 808 -2.06 44.37 27.83
C ALA A 808 -2.95 45.61 27.65
#